data_AF-A0AAE4DLT7-F1
#
_entry.id   AF-A0AAE4DLT7-F1
#
_cell.length_a   1.000
_cell.length_b   1.000
_cell.length_c   1.000
_cell.angle_alpha   90.00
_cell.angle_beta   90.00
_cell.angle_gamma   90.00
#
_symmetry.space_group_name_H-M   'P 1'
#
loop_
_entity.id
_entity.type
_entity.pdbx_description
1 polymer ?
#
loop_
_entity_poly.entity_id
_entity_poly.type
_entity_poly.pdbx_seq_one_letter_code
_entity_poly.pdbx_strand_id
1 'polypeptide(L)'
;MAEIFHWEHVAAALANQTFSMSPALRDIPEGTLAIGIGDSASAGVALNCKNSRTYRSVSAWLWNCSADERSRLKQQGANQIIAQVVIEDFSLDSCFSWLLYTALMLSEEAEFPAGLEAWVSYIDQWEQGNYLDGDRFSRSAACLHTVYAHAQLHAAKRESQNYDPALLKQGFTRCIKLLTEFINRTAVPQQGIQPFFSAEYQAAEAALAYEHQLYELVIQRAATCQLLVEQANSTRKVLIDALFLNEQHPSGLFKIFARNDRSRSWSKNGFTLLGIHRPQERGTGNDVVISVDPRSGISLQSLWRALEEAENERWGGERPQDNPRPIRSYHEGDGPNEPWWDDAGQYTLLGAPKQLPDGEPGSRLDWWQDILPLIWQKGFVEPLTPSLKRITPPLAGPEGHKRVCAWCWSDADSRLQQTDTTSYLMDTPSFQAWLAGSSQDKPVVTPYELLQADRFEAYWQSDVLVVCHQQGVTLFSRVAEDPMLERLLAAAQRIATLSDNYAAFLQQIREIFKKWPSRLNQQAAVIEDKQWEEEIFALRVNALNVLNSTETLFSSAGENRLSETLQQHWGLHDQRGTLFAQLDRLDQLMKEAIERQKSRRHRIYGSLFSALGMGIAASHVWEPVRDILTTNEYEWQLLLFKTPGVGTQHLAEIAEQSAHFELITLIVFVAFALLGFILFWFFDIRSQEE
;
A
#
# COMPACT_ATOMS: atom_id res chain seq x y z
N MET A 1 20.89 7.36 49.14
CA MET A 1 21.33 8.66 48.58
C MET A 1 20.48 9.74 49.24
N ALA A 2 21.05 10.90 49.57
CA ALA A 2 20.23 12.05 49.93
C ALA A 2 19.36 12.42 48.71
N GLU A 3 18.09 12.76 48.93
CA GLU A 3 17.24 13.25 47.85
C GLU A 3 17.81 14.58 47.35
N ILE A 4 18.01 14.69 46.03
CA ILE A 4 18.49 15.93 45.40
C ILE A 4 17.35 16.97 45.43
N PHE A 5 16.12 16.51 45.17
CA PHE A 5 14.91 17.32 45.25
C PHE A 5 13.92 16.72 46.25
N HIS A 6 13.58 17.46 47.30
CA HIS A 6 12.53 17.07 48.24
C HIS A 6 11.15 17.47 47.72
N TRP A 7 10.27 16.49 47.53
CA TRP A 7 8.94 16.71 46.97
C TRP A 7 8.11 17.74 47.76
N GLU A 8 8.22 17.76 49.09
CA GLU A 8 7.45 18.68 49.94
C GLU A 8 7.76 20.16 49.63
N HIS A 9 9.04 20.49 49.43
CA HIS A 9 9.46 21.85 49.06
C HIS A 9 8.98 22.23 47.65
N VAL A 10 9.08 21.27 46.72
CA VAL A 10 8.61 21.44 45.34
C VAL A 10 7.09 21.66 45.29
N ALA A 11 6.33 20.84 46.01
CA ALA A 11 4.88 20.95 46.08
C ALA A 11 4.43 22.28 46.70
N ALA A 12 5.14 22.75 47.74
CA ALA A 12 4.87 24.05 48.36
C ALA A 12 5.05 25.22 47.36
N ALA A 13 6.09 25.17 46.52
CA ALA A 13 6.32 26.19 45.49
C ALA A 13 5.20 26.24 44.43
N LEU A 14 4.57 25.10 44.11
CA LEU A 14 3.47 25.00 43.15
C LEU A 14 2.10 25.37 43.74
N ALA A 15 1.93 25.27 45.06
CA ALA A 15 0.62 25.31 45.73
C ALA A 15 -0.17 26.60 45.46
N ASN A 16 0.51 27.74 45.37
CA ASN A 16 -0.14 29.06 45.29
C ASN A 16 -0.20 29.64 43.87
N GLN A 17 0.25 28.90 42.86
CA GLN A 17 0.33 29.37 41.48
C GLN A 17 -0.89 28.95 40.66
N THR A 18 -1.28 29.82 39.71
CA THR A 18 -2.23 29.51 38.63
C THR A 18 -1.49 29.17 37.36
N PHE A 19 -2.06 28.30 36.52
CA PHE A 19 -1.41 27.78 35.31
C PHE A 19 -2.21 28.12 34.06
N SER A 20 -1.49 28.45 32.99
CA SER A 20 -2.07 28.70 31.67
C SER A 20 -1.10 28.29 30.56
N MET A 21 -1.62 28.03 29.37
CA MET A 21 -0.82 27.81 28.15
C MET A 21 -1.14 28.92 27.16
N SER A 22 -0.10 29.63 26.72
CA SER A 22 -0.21 30.66 25.68
C SER A 22 1.08 30.70 24.85
N PRO A 23 1.22 29.83 23.84
CA PRO A 23 2.46 29.70 23.05
C PRO A 23 2.86 30.98 22.31
N ALA A 24 1.89 31.87 22.06
CA ALA A 24 2.09 33.15 21.37
C ALA A 24 2.48 34.31 22.30
N LEU A 25 2.54 34.09 23.62
CA LEU A 25 2.87 35.14 24.59
C LEU A 25 4.36 35.53 24.47
N ARG A 26 4.62 36.80 24.13
CA ARG A 26 5.97 37.37 23.97
C ARG A 26 6.35 38.27 25.15
N ASP A 27 5.50 39.24 25.45
CA ASP A 27 5.70 40.14 26.59
C ASP A 27 5.14 39.52 27.87
N ILE A 28 6.02 39.13 28.79
CA ILE A 28 5.63 38.49 30.05
C ILE A 28 5.29 39.57 31.09
N PRO A 29 4.05 39.61 31.64
CA PRO A 29 3.67 40.58 32.67
C PRO A 29 4.41 40.37 34.00
N GLU A 30 4.50 41.42 34.81
CA GLU A 30 5.01 41.33 36.19
C GLU A 30 4.21 40.29 37.00
N GLY A 31 4.89 39.54 37.88
CA GLY A 31 4.26 38.47 38.67
C GLY A 31 3.95 37.19 37.90
N THR A 32 4.42 37.09 36.64
CA THR A 32 4.28 35.92 35.78
C THR A 32 5.63 35.27 35.50
N LEU A 33 5.68 33.94 35.61
CA LEU A 33 6.80 33.11 35.16
C LEU A 33 6.39 32.41 33.86
N ALA A 34 7.18 32.57 32.81
CA ALA A 34 7.01 31.91 31.54
C ALA A 34 8.12 30.89 31.28
N ILE A 35 7.78 29.71 30.75
CA ILE A 35 8.73 28.62 30.46
C ILE A 35 8.61 28.22 28.99
N GLY A 36 9.74 28.24 28.26
CA GLY A 36 9.81 27.97 26.82
C GLY A 36 9.34 29.12 25.93
N ILE A 37 8.82 30.19 26.51
CA ILE A 37 8.23 31.35 25.81
C ILE A 37 8.62 32.66 26.49
N GLY A 38 8.38 33.77 25.78
CA GLY A 38 8.63 35.12 26.27
C GLY A 38 10.01 35.66 25.91
N ASP A 39 10.13 36.99 25.93
CA ASP A 39 11.36 37.71 25.60
C ASP A 39 12.13 38.17 26.85
N SER A 40 13.45 38.28 26.72
CA SER A 40 14.37 38.64 27.81
C SER A 40 14.19 40.08 28.34
N ALA A 41 13.45 40.91 27.62
CA ALA A 41 13.08 42.28 27.97
C ALA A 41 11.74 42.39 28.72
N SER A 42 11.09 41.25 29.00
CA SER A 42 9.79 41.21 29.69
C SER A 42 9.87 41.73 31.13
N ALA A 43 8.73 42.21 31.64
CA ALA A 43 8.60 42.67 33.03
C ALA A 43 8.56 41.50 34.04
N GLY A 44 7.97 40.37 33.65
CA GLY A 44 8.01 39.11 34.39
C GLY A 44 9.27 38.29 34.14
N VAL A 45 9.28 37.05 34.62
CA VAL A 45 10.41 36.14 34.45
C VAL A 45 10.17 35.27 33.21
N ALA A 46 11.04 35.36 32.21
CA ALA A 46 10.99 34.52 31.02
C ALA A 46 12.17 33.53 31.01
N LEU A 47 11.87 32.23 31.13
CA LEU A 47 12.83 31.14 30.97
C LEU A 47 12.74 30.64 29.52
N ASN A 48 13.54 31.24 28.64
CA ASN A 48 13.48 30.93 27.21
C ASN A 48 14.86 31.04 26.56
N CYS A 49 15.27 29.98 25.87
CA CYS A 49 16.53 29.93 25.12
C CYS A 49 16.36 30.19 23.62
N LYS A 50 15.14 30.39 23.10
CA LYS A 50 14.88 30.57 21.65
C LYS A 50 15.53 31.83 21.05
N ASN A 51 15.84 32.81 21.88
CA ASN A 51 16.59 34.00 21.47
C ASN A 51 18.12 33.76 21.47
N SER A 52 18.59 32.65 22.03
CA SER A 52 19.99 32.22 21.99
C SER A 52 20.25 31.40 20.74
N ARG A 53 21.29 31.77 19.97
CA ARG A 53 21.79 30.92 18.87
C ARG A 53 22.59 29.70 19.36
N THR A 54 22.85 29.62 20.67
CA THR A 54 23.78 28.65 21.27
C THR A 54 23.05 27.44 21.88
N TYR A 55 21.87 27.64 22.47
CA TYR A 55 21.18 26.61 23.26
C TYR A 55 19.83 26.25 22.65
N ARG A 56 19.52 24.95 22.58
CA ARG A 56 18.20 24.43 22.16
C ARG A 56 17.32 24.01 23.34
N SER A 57 17.95 23.65 24.48
CA SER A 57 17.28 23.32 25.75
C SER A 57 17.33 24.52 26.71
N VAL A 58 16.18 24.80 27.34
CA VAL A 58 16.03 25.83 28.38
C VAL A 58 16.80 25.43 29.62
N SER A 59 16.79 24.14 30.00
CA SER A 59 17.52 23.67 31.18
C SER A 59 19.04 23.73 30.97
N ALA A 60 19.53 23.41 29.78
CA ALA A 60 20.93 23.58 29.42
C ALA A 60 21.38 25.05 29.44
N TRP A 61 20.52 25.96 28.96
CA TRP A 61 20.78 27.40 29.07
C TRP A 61 20.83 27.85 30.52
N LEU A 62 19.85 27.47 31.35
CA LEU A 62 19.81 27.83 32.78
C LEU A 62 21.02 27.30 33.55
N TRP A 63 21.48 26.09 33.22
CA TRP A 63 22.65 25.50 33.85
C TRP A 63 23.94 26.26 33.50
N ASN A 64 24.09 26.68 32.25
CA ASN A 64 25.33 27.24 31.71
C ASN A 64 25.34 28.78 31.62
N CYS A 65 24.27 29.46 32.02
CA CYS A 65 24.24 30.92 31.97
C CYS A 65 25.22 31.55 32.98
N SER A 66 25.64 32.76 32.67
CA SER A 66 26.65 33.47 33.46
C SER A 66 26.18 33.70 34.90
N ALA A 67 27.12 33.90 35.84
CA ALA A 67 26.79 34.21 37.23
C ALA A 67 25.93 35.48 37.36
N ASP A 68 26.16 36.46 36.48
CA ASP A 68 25.38 37.70 36.41
C ASP A 68 23.93 37.44 35.94
N GLU A 69 23.75 36.62 34.90
CA GLU A 69 22.41 36.22 34.43
C GLU A 69 21.65 35.43 35.49
N ARG A 70 22.30 34.49 36.17
CA ARG A 70 21.70 33.73 37.29
C ARG A 70 21.29 34.64 38.44
N SER A 71 22.15 35.58 38.82
CA SER A 71 21.86 36.57 39.85
C SER A 71 20.69 37.46 39.46
N ARG A 72 20.61 37.88 38.19
CA ARG A 72 19.49 38.67 37.65
C ARG A 72 18.17 37.92 37.72
N LEU A 73 18.15 36.65 37.28
CA LEU A 73 16.95 35.81 37.34
C LEU A 73 16.46 35.63 38.78
N LYS A 74 17.39 35.37 39.71
CA LYS A 74 17.09 35.23 41.13
C LYS A 74 16.54 36.54 41.73
N GLN A 75 17.12 37.68 41.39
CA GLN A 75 16.63 39.00 41.83
C GLN A 75 15.24 39.30 41.27
N GLN A 76 15.00 39.04 39.98
CA GLN A 76 13.68 39.22 39.36
C GLN A 76 12.61 38.35 40.06
N GLY A 77 12.92 37.08 40.31
CA GLY A 77 12.03 36.17 41.04
C GLY A 77 11.82 36.54 42.50
N ALA A 78 12.82 37.11 43.19
CA ALA A 78 12.71 37.51 44.59
C ALA A 78 11.92 38.81 44.78
N ASN A 79 11.98 39.71 43.79
CA ASN A 79 11.31 41.01 43.84
C ASN A 79 9.82 40.94 43.46
N GLN A 80 9.35 39.80 42.95
CA GLN A 80 7.99 39.62 42.45
C GLN A 80 7.33 38.39 43.09
N ILE A 81 6.08 38.51 43.52
CA ILE A 81 5.28 37.35 43.92
C ILE A 81 4.76 36.70 42.64
N ILE A 82 5.32 35.55 42.26
CA ILE A 82 4.88 34.79 41.09
C ILE A 82 3.51 34.16 41.38
N ALA A 83 2.45 34.74 40.81
CA ALA A 83 1.07 34.27 40.96
C ALA A 83 0.61 33.39 39.78
N GLN A 84 1.24 33.56 38.62
CA GLN A 84 0.89 32.86 37.37
C GLN A 84 2.12 32.22 36.74
N VAL A 85 1.95 30.98 36.27
CA VAL A 85 2.91 30.26 35.44
C VAL A 85 2.29 30.02 34.07
N VAL A 86 3.00 30.47 33.03
CA VAL A 86 2.65 30.22 31.64
C VAL A 86 3.66 29.23 31.06
N ILE A 87 3.17 28.11 30.55
CA ILE A 87 4.00 27.05 30.01
C ILE A 87 3.74 26.85 28.53
N GLU A 88 4.81 26.58 27.77
CA GLU A 88 4.71 26.14 26.39
C GLU A 88 4.13 24.74 26.28
N ASP A 89 4.68 23.82 27.09
CA ASP A 89 4.37 22.39 27.10
C ASP A 89 4.75 21.75 28.44
N PHE A 90 4.55 20.43 28.54
CA PHE A 90 4.97 19.62 29.68
C PHE A 90 6.21 18.78 29.32
N SER A 91 7.05 19.25 28.39
CA SER A 91 8.26 18.53 27.99
C SER A 91 9.15 18.25 29.20
N LEU A 92 10.03 17.26 29.04
CA LEU A 92 11.03 16.95 30.05
C LEU A 92 11.90 18.18 30.34
N ASP A 93 12.26 18.96 29.32
CA ASP A 93 13.03 20.19 29.44
C ASP A 93 12.27 21.30 30.18
N SER A 94 10.99 21.53 29.88
CA SER A 94 10.15 22.50 30.60
C SER A 94 10.02 22.14 32.08
N CYS A 95 9.75 20.87 32.39
CA CYS A 95 9.62 20.38 33.76
C CYS A 95 10.95 20.46 34.53
N PHE A 96 12.06 20.09 33.89
CA PHE A 96 13.38 20.16 34.52
C PHE A 96 13.86 21.60 34.70
N SER A 97 13.58 22.50 33.75
CA SER A 97 13.85 23.93 33.86
C SER A 97 13.13 24.57 35.04
N TRP A 98 11.88 24.16 35.28
CA TRP A 98 11.15 24.60 36.46
C TRP A 98 11.83 24.13 37.75
N LEU A 99 12.25 22.86 37.83
CA LEU A 99 12.99 22.33 39.00
C LEU A 99 14.30 23.08 39.25
N LEU A 100 15.08 23.35 38.19
CA LEU A 100 16.32 24.14 38.29
C LEU A 100 16.04 25.56 38.77
N TYR A 101 15.02 26.23 38.23
CA TYR A 101 14.63 27.57 38.65
C TYR A 101 14.17 27.60 40.10
N THR A 102 13.35 26.64 40.54
CA THR A 102 12.94 26.53 41.95
C THR A 102 14.15 26.30 42.88
N ALA A 103 15.10 25.44 42.50
CA ALA A 103 16.33 25.28 43.28
C ALA A 103 17.15 26.56 43.35
N LEU A 104 17.26 27.30 42.24
CA LEU A 104 17.95 28.59 42.20
C LEU A 104 17.33 29.61 43.16
N MET A 105 15.99 29.63 43.24
CA MET A 105 15.25 30.52 44.14
C MET A 105 15.39 30.15 45.61
N LEU A 106 15.55 28.85 45.92
CA LEU A 106 15.75 28.35 47.28
C LEU A 106 17.22 28.39 47.75
N SER A 107 18.16 28.44 46.81
CA SER A 107 19.60 28.50 47.08
C SER A 107 20.00 29.85 47.65
N GLU A 108 20.85 29.91 48.68
CA GLU A 108 21.38 31.17 49.21
C GLU A 108 22.47 31.75 48.27
N GLU A 109 23.30 30.90 47.70
CA GLU A 109 24.49 31.26 46.90
C GLU A 109 24.22 31.33 45.39
N ALA A 110 22.97 31.08 44.95
CA ALA A 110 22.59 31.00 43.53
C ALA A 110 23.27 29.85 42.76
N GLU A 111 23.67 28.81 43.49
CA GLU A 111 24.18 27.56 42.94
C GLU A 111 23.09 26.49 42.81
N PHE A 112 23.26 25.59 41.84
CA PHE A 112 22.39 24.44 41.65
C PHE A 112 22.86 23.23 42.48
N PRO A 113 21.96 22.28 42.81
CA PRO A 113 22.36 21.04 43.46
C PRO A 113 23.39 20.25 42.63
N ALA A 114 24.43 19.73 43.29
CA ALA A 114 25.43 18.88 42.65
C ALA A 114 24.82 17.56 42.14
N GLY A 115 25.38 17.00 41.06
CA GLY A 115 24.96 15.71 40.50
C GLY A 115 23.86 15.79 39.44
N LEU A 116 23.49 16.99 39.00
CA LEU A 116 22.51 17.21 37.94
C LEU A 116 23.15 17.35 36.55
N GLU A 117 24.48 17.37 36.44
CA GLU A 117 25.22 17.55 35.19
C GLU A 117 24.85 16.50 34.13
N ALA A 118 24.72 15.24 34.56
CA ALA A 118 24.34 14.14 33.69
C ALA A 118 22.89 14.26 33.18
N TRP A 119 21.99 14.80 34.00
CA TRP A 119 20.59 15.06 33.64
C TRP A 119 20.46 16.22 32.67
N VAL A 120 21.17 17.33 32.92
CA VAL A 120 21.23 18.48 32.00
C VAL A 120 21.72 18.03 30.62
N SER A 121 22.84 17.29 30.58
CA SER A 121 23.38 16.78 29.32
C SER A 121 22.42 15.82 28.61
N TYR A 122 21.76 14.93 29.36
CA TYR A 122 20.78 14.00 28.79
C TYR A 122 19.58 14.71 28.16
N ILE A 123 19.02 15.70 28.84
CA ILE A 123 17.86 16.47 28.37
C ILE A 123 18.24 17.34 27.17
N ASP A 124 19.40 17.98 27.20
CA ASP A 124 19.91 18.75 26.06
C ASP A 124 20.05 17.89 24.80
N GLN A 125 20.59 16.67 24.94
CA GLN A 125 20.68 15.72 23.84
C GLN A 125 19.31 15.29 23.33
N TRP A 126 18.34 15.07 24.23
CA TRP A 126 16.96 14.75 23.86
C TRP A 126 16.31 15.88 23.04
N GLU A 127 16.44 17.14 23.46
CA GLU A 127 15.91 18.30 22.73
C GLU A 127 16.58 18.52 21.36
N GLN A 128 17.83 18.05 21.21
CA GLN A 128 18.52 18.01 19.91
C GLN A 128 18.07 16.84 19.03
N GLY A 129 17.16 15.97 19.49
CA GLY A 129 16.70 14.79 18.79
C GLY A 129 17.64 13.59 18.88
N ASN A 130 18.68 13.67 19.73
CA ASN A 130 19.62 12.58 19.97
C ASN A 130 19.08 11.64 21.05
N TYR A 131 18.56 10.51 20.61
CA TYR A 131 18.05 9.49 21.52
C TYR A 131 19.17 8.61 22.06
N LEU A 132 19.48 8.70 23.35
CA LEU A 132 20.63 8.03 23.97
C LEU A 132 20.32 6.64 24.56
N ASP A 133 19.05 6.28 24.74
CA ASP A 133 18.66 5.11 25.56
C ASP A 133 18.60 3.77 24.79
N GLY A 134 18.91 3.77 23.49
CA GLY A 134 18.85 2.59 22.63
C GLY A 134 17.47 1.94 22.60
N ASP A 135 17.36 0.63 22.41
CA ASP A 135 16.04 -0.01 22.20
C ASP A 135 15.18 -0.17 23.49
N ARG A 136 15.53 0.50 24.60
CA ARG A 136 14.91 0.29 25.93
C ARG A 136 13.93 1.42 26.32
N PHE A 137 12.85 1.60 25.55
CA PHE A 137 11.88 2.67 25.78
C PHE A 137 11.26 2.67 27.19
N SER A 138 10.96 1.49 27.74
CA SER A 138 10.34 1.34 29.07
C SER A 138 11.26 1.72 30.23
N ARG A 139 12.54 1.93 29.97
CA ARG A 139 13.53 2.39 30.95
C ARG A 139 14.07 3.77 30.63
N SER A 140 13.62 4.39 29.54
CA SER A 140 14.05 5.75 29.17
C SER A 140 13.25 6.77 29.97
N ALA A 141 13.96 7.65 30.69
CA ALA A 141 13.34 8.74 31.43
C ALA A 141 12.59 9.70 30.49
N ALA A 142 13.21 10.02 29.34
CA ALA A 142 12.59 10.83 28.31
C ALA A 142 11.32 10.18 27.74
N CYS A 143 11.38 8.90 27.35
CA CYS A 143 10.20 8.23 26.80
C CYS A 143 9.04 8.20 27.81
N LEU A 144 9.30 7.73 29.04
CA LEU A 144 8.29 7.63 30.09
C LEU A 144 7.70 9.01 30.45
N HIS A 145 8.55 10.04 30.57
CA HIS A 145 8.08 11.38 30.89
C HIS A 145 7.26 11.97 29.74
N THR A 146 7.70 11.84 28.48
CA THR A 146 7.02 12.40 27.31
C THR A 146 5.60 11.85 27.14
N VAL A 147 5.43 10.51 27.18
CA VAL A 147 4.08 9.92 27.05
C VAL A 147 3.18 10.29 28.21
N TYR A 148 3.74 10.39 29.41
CA TYR A 148 2.99 10.78 30.59
C TYR A 148 2.55 12.25 30.51
N ALA A 149 3.45 13.14 30.10
CA ALA A 149 3.20 14.55 29.86
C ALA A 149 2.09 14.75 28.80
N HIS A 150 2.17 14.04 27.68
CA HIS A 150 1.14 14.07 26.63
C HIS A 150 -0.22 13.61 27.15
N ALA A 151 -0.25 12.52 27.93
CA ALA A 151 -1.50 12.04 28.55
C ALA A 151 -2.10 13.08 29.51
N GLN A 152 -1.29 13.78 30.31
CA GLN A 152 -1.77 14.84 31.21
C GLN A 152 -2.28 16.07 30.43
N LEU A 153 -1.55 16.51 29.39
CA LEU A 153 -1.96 17.60 28.51
C LEU A 153 -3.29 17.31 27.81
N HIS A 154 -3.44 16.09 27.28
CA HIS A 154 -4.68 15.66 26.65
C HIS A 154 -5.85 15.68 27.64
N ALA A 155 -5.64 15.24 28.88
CA ALA A 155 -6.66 15.27 29.93
C ALA A 155 -7.06 16.69 30.35
N ALA A 156 -6.16 17.68 30.21
CA ALA A 156 -6.43 19.07 30.54
C ALA A 156 -7.12 19.87 29.41
N LYS A 157 -7.18 19.32 28.19
CA LYS A 157 -7.76 19.97 27.01
C LYS A 157 -9.30 19.88 27.04
N ARG A 158 -9.98 21.02 26.84
CA ARG A 158 -11.44 21.10 26.70
C ARG A 158 -11.85 20.97 25.22
N GLU A 159 -13.13 20.68 24.96
CA GLU A 159 -13.68 20.55 23.59
C GLU A 159 -13.45 21.81 22.73
N SER A 160 -13.39 23.00 23.33
CA SER A 160 -13.12 24.27 22.66
C SER A 160 -11.64 24.57 22.38
N GLN A 161 -10.76 23.55 22.46
CA GLN A 161 -9.29 23.68 22.36
C GLN A 161 -8.62 24.55 23.44
N ASN A 162 -9.39 25.09 24.39
CA ASN A 162 -8.85 25.77 25.58
C ASN A 162 -8.46 24.75 26.66
N TYR A 163 -7.47 25.09 27.48
CA TYR A 163 -7.04 24.26 28.59
C TYR A 163 -7.71 24.68 29.91
N ASP A 164 -8.02 23.71 30.76
CA ASP A 164 -8.47 23.96 32.12
C ASP A 164 -7.28 24.33 33.04
N PRO A 165 -7.23 25.53 33.64
CA PRO A 165 -6.11 25.94 34.50
C PRO A 165 -5.83 25.00 35.69
N ALA A 166 -6.88 24.43 36.29
CA ALA A 166 -6.73 23.54 37.44
C ALA A 166 -6.17 22.18 37.01
N LEU A 167 -6.66 21.63 35.89
CA LEU A 167 -6.13 20.38 35.33
C LEU A 167 -4.71 20.56 34.78
N LEU A 168 -4.38 21.72 34.20
CA LEU A 168 -3.01 22.04 33.79
C LEU A 168 -2.06 22.01 34.98
N LYS A 169 -2.42 22.72 36.06
CA LYS A 169 -1.63 22.72 37.30
C LYS A 169 -1.46 21.29 37.83
N GLN A 170 -2.54 20.53 37.90
CA GLN A 170 -2.50 19.14 38.38
C GLN A 170 -1.59 18.28 37.51
N GLY A 171 -1.75 18.35 36.19
CA GLY A 171 -0.95 17.59 35.23
C GLY A 171 0.54 17.93 35.30
N PHE A 172 0.88 19.22 35.31
CA PHE A 172 2.26 19.70 35.45
C PHE A 172 2.88 19.25 36.78
N THR A 173 2.15 19.43 37.90
CA THR A 173 2.56 18.97 39.24
C THR A 173 2.89 17.48 39.26
N ARG A 174 2.07 16.66 38.58
CA ARG A 174 2.30 15.21 38.47
C ARG A 174 3.53 14.88 37.62
N CYS A 175 3.79 15.62 36.55
CA CYS A 175 5.00 15.45 35.72
C CYS A 175 6.26 15.79 36.52
N ILE A 176 6.26 16.91 37.26
CA ILE A 176 7.35 17.30 38.15
C ILE A 176 7.59 16.25 39.23
N LYS A 177 6.53 15.67 39.81
CA LYS A 177 6.65 14.59 40.79
C LYS A 177 7.34 13.36 40.20
N LEU A 178 6.92 12.91 39.02
CA LEU A 178 7.55 11.79 38.32
C LEU A 178 9.04 12.06 38.05
N LEU A 179 9.36 13.26 37.54
CA LEU A 179 10.73 13.66 37.24
C LEU A 179 11.61 13.71 38.50
N THR A 180 11.07 14.23 39.60
CA THR A 180 11.75 14.26 40.91
C THR A 180 12.09 12.83 41.36
N GLU A 181 11.16 11.88 41.23
CA GLU A 181 11.41 10.47 41.54
C GLU A 181 12.48 9.85 40.64
N PHE A 182 12.50 10.18 39.34
CA PHE A 182 13.55 9.73 38.42
C PHE A 182 14.93 10.22 38.82
N ILE A 183 15.08 11.52 39.09
CA ILE A 183 16.36 12.16 39.45
C ILE A 183 16.89 11.60 40.78
N ASN A 184 16.03 11.52 41.81
CA ASN A 184 16.44 11.04 43.13
C ASN A 184 16.87 9.55 43.14
N ARG A 185 16.35 8.76 42.19
CA ARG A 185 16.65 7.31 42.09
C ARG A 185 17.77 7.00 41.10
N THR A 186 18.06 7.89 40.15
CA THR A 186 18.96 7.62 39.04
C THR A 186 19.93 8.78 38.85
N ALA A 187 21.20 8.60 39.23
CA ALA A 187 22.23 9.62 39.04
C ALA A 187 22.60 9.82 37.57
N VAL A 188 22.62 8.74 36.77
CA VAL A 188 23.00 8.76 35.35
C VAL A 188 21.81 8.26 34.53
N PRO A 189 21.00 9.15 33.91
CA PRO A 189 19.76 8.76 33.24
C PRO A 189 19.95 7.74 32.10
N GLN A 190 21.09 7.77 31.40
CA GLN A 190 21.42 6.83 30.32
C GLN A 190 21.55 5.36 30.79
N GLN A 191 21.70 5.12 32.10
CA GLN A 191 21.71 3.75 32.65
C GLN A 191 20.30 3.14 32.73
N GLY A 192 19.27 3.97 32.50
CA GLY A 192 17.87 3.62 32.45
C GLY A 192 17.22 3.55 33.82
N ILE A 193 16.00 4.10 33.90
CA ILE A 193 15.14 4.09 35.08
C ILE A 193 14.82 2.65 35.48
N GLN A 194 14.99 2.35 36.77
CA GLN A 194 14.54 1.07 37.35
C GLN A 194 13.04 1.18 37.67
N PRO A 195 12.25 0.10 37.48
CA PRO A 195 10.86 0.11 37.90
C PRO A 195 10.70 0.39 39.38
N PHE A 196 9.72 1.23 39.73
CA PHE A 196 9.36 1.51 41.12
C PHE A 196 7.85 1.71 41.26
N PHE A 197 7.35 1.55 42.48
CA PHE A 197 5.92 1.66 42.75
C PHE A 197 5.56 3.11 43.09
N SER A 198 5.01 3.84 42.12
CA SER A 198 4.27 5.08 42.32
C SER A 198 3.11 5.19 41.32
N ALA A 199 2.08 5.97 41.67
CA ALA A 199 0.92 6.15 40.80
C ALA A 199 1.30 6.86 39.49
N GLU A 200 2.24 7.80 39.57
CA GLU A 200 2.78 8.51 38.42
C GLU A 200 3.58 7.58 37.49
N TYR A 201 4.44 6.71 38.03
CA TYR A 201 5.21 5.76 37.24
C TYR A 201 4.31 4.74 36.52
N GLN A 202 3.35 4.14 37.23
CA GLN A 202 2.42 3.19 36.63
C GLN A 202 1.58 3.81 35.51
N ALA A 203 1.16 5.07 35.69
CA ALA A 203 0.45 5.81 34.66
C ALA A 203 1.35 6.14 33.45
N ALA A 204 2.63 6.43 33.67
CA ALA A 204 3.61 6.61 32.59
C ALA A 204 3.84 5.31 31.80
N GLU A 205 3.98 4.17 32.49
CA GLU A 205 4.08 2.85 31.83
C GLU A 205 2.83 2.50 31.02
N ALA A 206 1.64 2.77 31.56
CA ALA A 206 0.38 2.56 30.86
C ALA A 206 0.26 3.46 29.62
N ALA A 207 0.66 4.73 29.71
CA ALA A 207 0.69 5.65 28.57
C ALA A 207 1.71 5.21 27.51
N LEU A 208 2.87 4.69 27.92
CA LEU A 208 3.86 4.14 27.00
C LEU A 208 3.31 2.93 26.24
N ALA A 209 2.66 2.01 26.95
CA ALA A 209 2.04 0.82 26.33
C ALA A 209 0.95 1.21 25.34
N TYR A 210 0.15 2.23 25.67
CA TYR A 210 -0.87 2.78 24.79
C TYR A 210 -0.27 3.39 23.51
N GLU A 211 0.74 4.26 23.62
CA GLU A 211 1.41 4.84 22.44
C GLU A 211 2.09 3.77 21.56
N HIS A 212 2.71 2.76 22.18
CA HIS A 212 3.28 1.64 21.44
C HIS A 212 2.21 0.84 20.68
N GLN A 213 1.04 0.63 21.27
CA GLN A 213 -0.08 -0.01 20.58
C GLN A 213 -0.57 0.84 19.39
N LEU A 214 -0.64 2.17 19.53
CA LEU A 214 -0.98 3.05 18.41
C LEU A 214 0.04 2.94 17.28
N TYR A 215 1.33 2.92 17.61
CA TYR A 215 2.40 2.71 16.63
C TYR A 215 2.21 1.39 15.85
N GLU A 216 1.97 0.29 16.55
CA GLU A 216 1.75 -1.04 15.96
C GLU A 216 0.52 -1.12 15.03
N LEU A 217 -0.48 -0.26 15.25
CA LEU A 217 -1.65 -0.15 14.36
C LEU A 217 -1.38 0.73 13.15
N VAL A 218 -0.67 1.85 13.33
CA VAL A 218 -0.38 2.83 12.27
C VAL A 218 0.65 2.27 11.28
N ILE A 219 1.67 1.57 11.78
CA ILE A 219 2.77 1.04 10.96
C ILE A 219 2.28 0.11 9.84
N GLN A 220 1.18 -0.62 10.06
CA GLN A 220 0.58 -1.53 9.07
C GLN A 220 0.01 -0.80 7.85
N ARG A 221 -0.27 0.50 7.96
CA ARG A 221 -0.85 1.34 6.90
C ARG A 221 0.16 2.35 6.34
N ALA A 222 1.37 2.38 6.89
CA ALA A 222 2.43 3.25 6.41
C ALA A 222 3.00 2.73 5.09
N ALA A 223 3.44 3.64 4.22
CA ALA A 223 4.26 3.27 3.08
C ALA A 223 5.73 3.22 3.53
N THR A 224 6.41 2.14 3.17
CA THR A 224 7.83 1.95 3.46
C THR A 224 8.60 1.75 2.17
N CYS A 225 9.75 2.41 2.02
CA CYS A 225 10.62 2.18 0.89
C CYS A 225 12.09 2.42 1.26
N GLN A 226 12.99 2.16 0.33
CA GLN A 226 14.41 2.45 0.44
C GLN A 226 14.76 3.64 -0.47
N LEU A 227 15.54 4.58 0.04
CA LEU A 227 15.96 5.78 -0.68
C LEU A 227 17.48 5.97 -0.55
N LEU A 228 18.10 6.59 -1.56
CA LEU A 228 19.45 7.14 -1.49
C LEU A 228 19.38 8.61 -1.09
N VAL A 229 19.99 8.95 0.05
CA VAL A 229 20.03 10.32 0.57
C VAL A 229 21.47 10.77 0.79
N GLU A 230 21.74 12.05 0.62
CA GLU A 230 23.08 12.61 0.76
C GLU A 230 23.59 12.57 2.20
N GLN A 231 24.84 12.17 2.36
CA GLN A 231 25.57 12.32 3.61
C GLN A 231 25.85 13.81 3.84
N ALA A 232 25.67 14.28 5.07
CA ALA A 232 25.93 15.67 5.43
C ALA A 232 27.36 16.07 5.09
N ASN A 233 27.52 17.27 4.51
CA ASN A 233 28.81 17.83 4.08
C ASN A 233 29.58 16.96 3.08
N SER A 234 28.88 16.13 2.29
CA SER A 234 29.48 15.27 1.28
C SER A 234 28.58 15.13 0.05
N THR A 235 29.14 14.62 -1.05
CA THR A 235 28.37 14.18 -2.23
C THR A 235 28.05 12.69 -2.18
N ARG A 236 28.52 11.97 -1.16
CA ARG A 236 28.21 10.55 -0.97
C ARG A 236 26.73 10.37 -0.67
N LYS A 237 26.14 9.33 -1.24
CA LYS A 237 24.77 8.91 -0.94
C LYS A 237 24.78 7.66 -0.08
N VAL A 238 23.81 7.58 0.83
CA VAL A 238 23.61 6.47 1.76
C VAL A 238 22.23 5.87 1.54
N LEU A 239 22.17 4.55 1.47
CA LEU A 239 20.91 3.82 1.38
C LEU A 239 20.23 3.80 2.76
N ILE A 240 18.98 4.23 2.82
CA ILE A 240 18.20 4.26 4.06
C ILE A 240 16.82 3.64 3.88
N ASP A 241 16.25 3.13 4.98
CA ASP A 241 14.84 2.84 5.08
C ASP A 241 14.05 4.10 5.41
N ALA A 242 13.00 4.35 4.63
CA ALA A 242 12.10 5.48 4.75
C ALA A 242 10.68 5.00 5.08
N LEU A 243 9.95 5.84 5.83
CA LEU A 243 8.58 5.58 6.24
C LEU A 243 7.72 6.81 6.07
N PHE A 244 6.55 6.63 5.46
CA PHE A 244 5.58 7.67 5.18
C PHE A 244 4.21 7.30 5.76
N LEU A 245 3.56 8.24 6.45
CA LEU A 245 2.25 8.00 7.03
C LEU A 245 1.40 9.26 7.15
N ASN A 246 0.09 9.05 7.24
CA ASN A 246 -0.88 10.07 7.63
C ASN A 246 -1.25 9.86 9.10
N GLU A 247 -0.92 10.84 9.94
CA GLU A 247 -1.13 10.78 11.39
C GLU A 247 -2.38 11.55 11.76
N GLN A 248 -3.39 10.85 12.28
CA GLN A 248 -4.61 11.49 12.78
C GLN A 248 -4.49 11.89 14.26
N HIS A 249 -3.69 11.16 15.02
CA HIS A 249 -3.47 11.39 16.45
C HIS A 249 -1.97 11.49 16.68
N PRO A 250 -1.44 12.70 16.95
CA PRO A 250 -0.03 12.89 17.23
C PRO A 250 0.44 12.01 18.40
N SER A 251 1.40 11.11 18.16
CA SER A 251 2.08 10.35 19.20
C SER A 251 3.41 11.02 19.56
N GLY A 252 3.71 11.09 20.86
CA GLY A 252 4.96 11.68 21.34
C GLY A 252 6.18 10.84 21.01
N LEU A 253 6.03 9.52 20.92
CA LEU A 253 7.14 8.59 20.72
C LEU A 253 7.16 7.89 19.36
N PHE A 254 6.24 8.19 18.45
CA PHE A 254 6.19 7.56 17.12
C PHE A 254 7.56 7.51 16.44
N LYS A 255 8.26 8.65 16.39
CA LYS A 255 9.59 8.75 15.75
C LYS A 255 10.61 7.82 16.41
N ILE A 256 10.55 7.67 17.72
CA ILE A 256 11.45 6.81 18.49
C ILE A 256 11.17 5.35 18.19
N PHE A 257 9.90 4.92 18.16
CA PHE A 257 9.55 3.55 17.79
C PHE A 257 9.96 3.24 16.35
N ALA A 258 9.63 4.10 15.39
CA ALA A 258 9.96 3.90 13.98
C ALA A 258 11.48 3.80 13.73
N ARG A 259 12.28 4.69 14.34
CA ARG A 259 13.76 4.67 14.21
C ARG A 259 14.41 3.44 14.84
N ASN A 260 13.69 2.76 15.74
CA ASN A 260 14.18 1.56 16.42
C ASN A 260 13.46 0.27 15.97
N ASP A 261 12.58 0.33 14.95
CA ASP A 261 11.92 -0.86 14.42
C ASP A 261 12.86 -1.67 13.53
N ARG A 262 13.62 -2.56 14.18
CA ARG A 262 14.51 -3.54 13.53
C ARG A 262 13.74 -4.66 12.84
N SER A 263 12.46 -4.85 13.18
CA SER A 263 11.69 -5.98 12.66
C SER A 263 11.19 -5.72 11.24
N ARG A 264 10.63 -4.53 11.00
CA ARG A 264 10.00 -4.14 9.73
C ARG A 264 10.92 -3.36 8.79
N SER A 265 11.95 -2.70 9.32
CA SER A 265 12.99 -2.11 8.47
C SER A 265 13.75 -3.22 7.73
N TRP A 266 14.10 -2.94 6.48
CA TRP A 266 14.83 -3.91 5.65
C TRP A 266 16.30 -4.00 6.09
N SER A 267 16.95 -2.86 6.29
CA SER A 267 18.36 -2.76 6.72
C SER A 267 18.59 -3.21 8.16
N LYS A 268 17.51 -3.49 8.91
CA LYS A 268 17.54 -3.77 10.34
C LYS A 268 18.14 -2.62 11.16
N ASN A 269 18.13 -1.39 10.63
CA ASN A 269 18.56 -0.17 11.33
C ASN A 269 17.40 0.79 11.62
N GLY A 270 16.16 0.34 11.47
CA GLY A 270 14.96 1.18 11.67
C GLY A 270 14.76 2.18 10.54
N PHE A 271 13.64 2.91 10.61
CA PHE A 271 13.32 3.91 9.59
C PHE A 271 14.06 5.21 9.88
N THR A 272 15.09 5.48 9.07
CA THR A 272 15.95 6.65 9.25
C THR A 272 15.23 7.92 8.82
N LEU A 273 14.54 7.88 7.67
CA LEU A 273 13.71 8.99 7.17
C LEU A 273 12.24 8.75 7.51
N LEU A 274 11.59 9.76 8.09
CA LEU A 274 10.18 9.76 8.41
C LEU A 274 9.51 10.95 7.72
N GLY A 275 8.49 10.69 6.90
CA GLY A 275 7.57 11.68 6.36
C GLY A 275 6.20 11.55 7.00
N ILE A 276 5.81 12.52 7.81
CA ILE A 276 4.55 12.50 8.55
C ILE A 276 3.67 13.65 8.04
N HIS A 277 2.46 13.29 7.60
CA HIS A 277 1.44 14.24 7.18
C HIS A 277 0.28 14.26 8.18
N ARG A 278 -0.13 15.46 8.59
CA ARG A 278 -1.23 15.74 9.54
C ARG A 278 -2.19 16.75 8.92
N PRO A 279 -3.20 16.29 8.15
CA PRO A 279 -4.13 17.20 7.48
C PRO A 279 -4.89 18.14 8.42
N GLN A 280 -5.09 17.74 9.69
CA GLN A 280 -5.80 18.54 10.69
C GLN A 280 -4.97 19.72 11.23
N GLU A 281 -3.65 19.70 11.02
CA GLU A 281 -2.70 20.72 11.50
C GLU A 281 -2.32 21.71 10.38
N ARG A 282 -3.11 21.76 9.29
CA ARG A 282 -2.78 22.53 8.08
C ARG A 282 -2.46 23.99 8.42
N GLY A 283 -1.31 24.47 7.93
CA GLY A 283 -0.87 25.85 8.14
C GLY A 283 -0.22 26.13 9.50
N THR A 284 -0.13 25.15 10.40
CA THR A 284 0.64 25.30 11.65
C THR A 284 2.16 25.14 11.44
N GLY A 285 2.55 24.54 10.30
CA GLY A 285 3.90 24.09 9.98
C GLY A 285 4.22 22.67 10.48
N ASN A 286 3.30 22.05 11.22
CA ASN A 286 3.38 20.66 11.67
C ASN A 286 2.54 19.70 10.83
N ASP A 287 1.85 20.22 9.81
CA ASP A 287 1.06 19.47 8.85
C ASP A 287 1.90 18.59 7.95
N VAL A 288 3.09 19.03 7.55
CA VAL A 288 4.06 18.14 6.90
C VAL A 288 5.40 18.26 7.61
N VAL A 289 5.89 17.13 8.10
CA VAL A 289 7.21 17.02 8.73
C VAL A 289 7.99 15.89 8.08
N ILE A 290 9.12 16.23 7.48
CA ILE A 290 10.07 15.27 6.91
C ILE A 290 11.33 15.34 7.76
N SER A 291 11.77 14.22 8.33
CA SER A 291 12.92 14.22 9.24
C SER A 291 13.78 12.98 9.10
N VAL A 292 15.07 13.13 9.37
CA VAL A 292 16.04 12.03 9.48
C VAL A 292 16.55 11.91 10.92
N ASP A 293 17.10 10.76 11.30
CA ASP A 293 17.83 10.64 12.58
C ASP A 293 19.07 11.55 12.54
N PRO A 294 19.20 12.56 13.43
CA PRO A 294 20.37 13.45 13.43
C PRO A 294 21.70 12.72 13.57
N ARG A 295 21.71 11.52 14.17
CA ARG A 295 22.91 10.71 14.36
C ARG A 295 23.33 9.94 13.11
N SER A 296 22.47 9.85 12.09
CA SER A 296 22.80 9.12 10.86
C SER A 296 23.81 9.85 9.99
N GLY A 297 24.08 11.15 10.27
CA GLY A 297 24.98 11.97 9.46
C GLY A 297 24.45 12.24 8.06
N ILE A 298 23.13 12.23 7.87
CA ILE A 298 22.44 12.45 6.59
C ILE A 298 21.86 13.86 6.57
N SER A 299 21.74 14.44 5.37
CA SER A 299 21.16 15.76 5.17
C SER A 299 19.99 15.72 4.19
N LEU A 300 18.92 16.44 4.51
CA LEU A 300 17.79 16.68 3.61
C LEU A 300 17.95 17.95 2.77
N GLN A 301 19.16 18.51 2.68
CA GLN A 301 19.39 19.80 2.00
C GLN A 301 18.95 19.80 0.54
N SER A 302 19.26 18.74 -0.22
CA SER A 302 18.83 18.62 -1.62
C SER A 302 17.31 18.54 -1.77
N LEU A 303 16.64 17.85 -0.84
CA LEU A 303 15.17 17.82 -0.80
C LEU A 303 14.59 19.19 -0.41
N TRP A 304 15.18 19.89 0.56
CA TRP A 304 14.76 21.24 0.95
C TRP A 304 14.83 22.22 -0.23
N ARG A 305 15.93 22.20 -1.00
CA ARG A 305 16.06 23.04 -2.20
C ARG A 305 14.98 22.72 -3.23
N ALA A 306 14.74 21.43 -3.47
CA ALA A 306 13.72 20.99 -4.41
C ALA A 306 12.30 21.42 -3.96
N LEU A 307 12.01 21.38 -2.66
CA LEU A 307 10.73 21.85 -2.11
C LEU A 307 10.58 23.36 -2.28
N GLU A 308 11.61 24.14 -1.99
CA GLU A 308 11.60 25.60 -2.21
C GLU A 308 11.46 25.97 -3.68
N GLU A 309 12.11 25.24 -4.59
CA GLU A 309 11.94 25.40 -6.04
C GLU A 309 10.50 25.11 -6.46
N ALA A 310 9.93 23.97 -6.02
CA ALA A 310 8.55 23.59 -6.31
C ALA A 310 7.52 24.59 -5.75
N GLU A 311 7.75 25.15 -4.55
CA GLU A 311 6.93 26.24 -4.02
C GLU A 311 7.00 27.44 -4.95
N ASN A 312 8.19 27.89 -5.34
CA ASN A 312 8.33 29.06 -6.20
C ASN A 312 7.62 28.88 -7.56
N GLU A 313 7.66 27.68 -8.13
CA GLU A 313 6.89 27.32 -9.33
C GLU A 313 5.38 27.40 -9.08
N ARG A 314 4.87 26.82 -7.99
CA ARG A 314 3.44 26.84 -7.64
C ARG A 314 2.92 28.24 -7.33
N TRP A 315 3.76 29.10 -6.76
CA TRP A 315 3.45 30.51 -6.51
C TRP A 315 3.56 31.39 -7.76
N GLY A 316 4.15 30.90 -8.86
CA GLY A 316 4.23 31.65 -10.12
C GLY A 316 5.01 32.97 -10.02
N GLY A 317 5.92 33.10 -9.07
CA GLY A 317 6.67 34.34 -8.78
C GLY A 317 5.99 35.33 -7.83
N GLU A 318 4.80 35.02 -7.32
CA GLU A 318 4.03 35.89 -6.40
C GLU A 318 4.19 35.48 -4.92
N ARG A 319 5.22 34.69 -4.59
CA ARG A 319 5.45 34.24 -3.21
C ARG A 319 5.77 35.45 -2.31
N PRO A 320 5.05 35.69 -1.20
CA PRO A 320 5.27 36.86 -0.35
C PRO A 320 6.68 36.92 0.26
N GLN A 321 7.30 38.10 0.27
CA GLN A 321 8.67 38.37 0.74
C GLN A 321 8.80 39.70 1.53
N ASP A 322 7.67 40.33 1.88
CA ASP A 322 7.64 41.62 2.55
C ASP A 322 8.06 41.57 4.04
N ASN A 323 7.95 40.41 4.67
CA ASN A 323 8.41 40.16 6.04
C ASN A 323 9.02 38.75 6.14
N PRO A 324 10.22 38.52 5.58
CA PRO A 324 10.84 37.21 5.52
C PRO A 324 11.08 36.62 6.90
N ARG A 325 10.68 35.36 7.10
CA ARG A 325 10.99 34.65 8.35
C ARG A 325 12.48 34.33 8.41
N PRO A 326 13.18 34.67 9.51
CA PRO A 326 14.61 34.41 9.62
C PRO A 326 14.87 32.91 9.77
N ILE A 327 15.44 32.29 8.74
CA ILE A 327 16.01 30.93 8.77
C ILE A 327 17.44 30.96 8.29
N ARG A 328 18.26 29.94 8.62
CA ARG A 328 19.70 29.99 8.35
C ARG A 328 20.04 29.92 6.86
N SER A 329 19.21 29.25 6.07
CA SER A 329 19.41 29.05 4.64
C SER A 329 19.14 30.29 3.79
N TYR A 330 18.47 31.31 4.36
CA TYR A 330 18.30 32.62 3.73
C TYR A 330 19.13 33.67 4.48
N HIS A 331 19.66 34.65 3.73
CA HIS A 331 20.28 35.82 4.34
C HIS A 331 19.23 36.71 5.01
N GLU A 332 19.65 37.54 5.95
CA GLU A 332 18.73 38.41 6.70
C GLU A 332 18.07 39.43 5.76
N GLY A 333 16.74 39.42 5.70
CA GLY A 333 15.95 40.24 4.78
C GLY A 333 15.76 39.66 3.38
N ASP A 334 16.37 38.50 3.09
CA ASP A 334 16.15 37.75 1.84
C ASP A 334 15.22 36.55 2.11
N GLY A 335 14.41 36.18 1.11
CA GLY A 335 13.57 34.97 1.15
C GLY A 335 12.07 35.23 1.39
N PRO A 336 11.25 34.16 1.39
CA PRO A 336 9.81 34.28 1.56
C PRO A 336 9.41 34.52 3.02
N ASN A 337 8.20 35.03 3.22
CA ASN A 337 7.62 35.22 4.56
C ASN A 337 7.54 33.91 5.34
N GLU A 338 7.19 32.80 4.68
CA GLU A 338 7.19 31.46 5.27
C GLU A 338 7.93 30.48 4.33
N PRO A 339 9.25 30.30 4.51
CA PRO A 339 10.01 29.25 3.85
C PRO A 339 9.78 27.90 4.52
N TRP A 340 10.10 26.81 3.82
CA TRP A 340 10.28 25.50 4.43
C TRP A 340 11.35 25.60 5.52
N TRP A 341 11.03 25.07 6.71
CA TRP A 341 11.95 25.10 7.84
C TRP A 341 13.18 24.22 7.58
N ASP A 342 14.37 24.70 7.96
CA ASP A 342 15.66 24.08 7.62
C ASP A 342 16.45 23.53 8.83
N ASP A 343 15.82 23.50 10.00
CA ASP A 343 16.45 23.09 11.26
C ASP A 343 17.74 23.86 11.59
N ALA A 344 17.70 25.19 11.40
CA ALA A 344 18.85 26.07 11.55
C ALA A 344 20.06 25.61 10.72
N GLY A 345 19.77 25.20 9.48
CA GLY A 345 20.70 24.74 8.45
C GLY A 345 21.36 23.39 8.71
N GLN A 346 20.85 22.59 9.65
CA GLN A 346 21.26 21.18 9.79
C GLN A 346 20.56 20.30 8.74
N TYR A 347 19.37 20.72 8.28
CA TYR A 347 18.54 19.96 7.34
C TYR A 347 18.24 18.53 7.80
N THR A 348 18.15 18.31 9.11
CA THR A 348 17.73 17.03 9.70
C THR A 348 16.21 16.96 9.90
N LEU A 349 15.54 18.11 9.85
CA LEU A 349 14.09 18.24 9.90
C LEU A 349 13.64 19.35 8.95
N LEU A 350 12.69 19.03 8.08
CA LEU A 350 11.97 19.96 7.23
C LEU A 350 10.52 20.05 7.70
N GLY A 351 10.04 21.27 7.92
CA GLY A 351 8.66 21.55 8.32
C GLY A 351 8.00 22.46 7.30
N ALA A 352 6.71 22.22 7.04
CA ALA A 352 5.94 23.03 6.08
C ALA A 352 5.94 24.52 6.45
N PRO A 353 5.89 25.41 5.45
CA PRO A 353 5.55 26.81 5.63
C PRO A 353 4.28 27.01 6.48
N LYS A 354 4.30 27.98 7.40
CA LYS A 354 3.12 28.31 8.22
C LYS A 354 2.12 29.16 7.43
N GLN A 355 0.91 29.28 7.95
CA GLN A 355 -0.11 30.17 7.43
C GLN A 355 0.39 31.63 7.43
N LEU A 356 0.11 32.35 6.35
CA LEU A 356 0.41 33.76 6.21
C LEU A 356 -0.53 34.61 7.09
N PRO A 357 -0.18 35.89 7.37
CA PRO A 357 -1.00 36.75 8.22
C PRO A 357 -2.44 36.99 7.73
N ASP A 358 -2.68 36.87 6.43
CA ASP A 358 -3.99 36.98 5.79
C ASP A 358 -4.85 35.70 5.92
N GLY A 359 -4.29 34.63 6.48
CA GLY A 359 -4.95 33.34 6.63
C GLY A 359 -4.77 32.42 5.42
N GLU A 360 -3.98 32.76 4.41
CA GLU A 360 -3.66 31.81 3.34
C GLU A 360 -2.61 30.78 3.79
N PRO A 361 -2.69 29.51 3.34
CA PRO A 361 -1.62 28.54 3.61
C PRO A 361 -0.28 29.03 3.02
N GLY A 362 0.80 29.00 3.81
CA GLY A 362 2.12 29.40 3.28
C GLY A 362 2.73 28.40 2.30
N SER A 363 2.26 27.17 2.29
CA SER A 363 2.63 26.14 1.31
C SER A 363 1.53 25.97 0.27
N ARG A 364 1.92 25.97 -1.00
CA ARG A 364 1.04 25.63 -2.14
C ARG A 364 1.19 24.17 -2.58
N LEU A 365 2.12 23.42 -1.98
CA LEU A 365 2.37 22.03 -2.31
C LEU A 365 1.37 21.09 -1.63
N ASP A 366 0.88 20.11 -2.39
CA ASP A 366 0.07 19.02 -1.86
C ASP A 366 0.94 17.81 -1.46
N TRP A 367 0.59 17.17 -0.34
CA TRP A 367 1.33 16.01 0.17
C TRP A 367 1.42 14.86 -0.84
N TRP A 368 0.31 14.54 -1.52
CA TRP A 368 0.19 13.39 -2.41
C TRP A 368 0.64 13.72 -3.83
N GLN A 369 0.37 14.93 -4.30
CA GLN A 369 0.61 15.32 -5.69
C GLN A 369 1.99 15.96 -5.92
N ASP A 370 2.60 16.55 -4.89
CA ASP A 370 3.86 17.28 -5.03
C ASP A 370 4.96 16.69 -4.12
N ILE A 371 4.71 16.64 -2.81
CA ILE A 371 5.77 16.36 -1.82
C ILE A 371 6.24 14.91 -1.88
N LEU A 372 5.33 13.93 -1.82
CA LEU A 372 5.70 12.51 -1.93
C LEU A 372 6.37 12.17 -3.27
N PRO A 373 5.85 12.64 -4.43
CA PRO A 373 6.54 12.49 -5.71
C PRO A 373 7.94 13.08 -5.70
N LEU A 374 8.13 14.26 -5.11
CA LEU A 374 9.45 14.90 -5.06
C LEU A 374 10.45 14.11 -4.21
N ILE A 375 10.03 13.60 -3.05
CA ILE A 375 10.85 12.73 -2.20
C ILE A 375 11.25 11.46 -2.97
N TRP A 376 10.28 10.82 -3.64
CA TRP A 376 10.53 9.64 -4.46
C TRP A 376 11.47 9.93 -5.63
N GLN A 377 11.27 11.07 -6.30
CA GLN A 377 12.09 11.51 -7.41
C GLN A 377 13.55 11.72 -6.98
N LYS A 378 13.79 12.50 -5.92
CA LYS A 378 15.14 12.79 -5.42
C LYS A 378 15.84 11.56 -4.83
N GLY A 379 15.10 10.76 -4.07
CA GLY A 379 15.66 9.64 -3.31
C GLY A 379 15.77 8.34 -4.10
N PHE A 380 14.98 8.15 -5.15
CA PHE A 380 14.91 6.88 -5.88
C PHE A 380 15.06 7.03 -7.39
N VAL A 381 14.24 7.85 -8.05
CA VAL A 381 14.18 7.91 -9.52
C VAL A 381 15.41 8.58 -10.13
N GLU A 382 15.80 9.76 -9.66
CA GLU A 382 16.97 10.50 -10.18
C GLU A 382 18.29 9.72 -10.02
N PRO A 383 18.57 9.07 -8.87
CA PRO A 383 19.71 8.18 -8.76
C PRO A 383 19.66 6.98 -9.71
N LEU A 384 18.48 6.37 -9.88
CA LEU A 384 18.35 5.08 -10.57
C LEU A 384 18.31 5.20 -12.11
N THR A 385 17.60 6.20 -12.62
CA THR A 385 17.27 6.31 -14.07
C THR A 385 18.50 6.36 -14.98
N PRO A 386 19.58 7.12 -14.68
CA PRO A 386 20.78 7.17 -15.52
C PRO A 386 21.48 5.80 -15.66
N SER A 387 21.35 4.94 -14.65
CA SER A 387 21.99 3.61 -14.59
C SER A 387 21.19 2.52 -15.28
N LEU A 388 19.98 2.83 -15.77
CA LEU A 388 19.07 1.86 -16.39
C LEU A 388 18.77 2.19 -17.84
N LYS A 389 18.69 1.14 -18.66
CA LYS A 389 18.24 1.19 -20.04
C LYS A 389 17.02 0.28 -20.22
N ARG A 390 15.93 0.83 -20.72
CA ARG A 390 14.76 0.04 -21.10
C ARG A 390 15.00 -0.63 -22.45
N ILE A 391 14.75 -1.93 -22.54
CA ILE A 391 14.92 -2.73 -23.75
C ILE A 391 13.60 -2.84 -24.52
N THR A 392 12.49 -2.99 -23.82
CA THR A 392 11.16 -3.06 -24.45
C THR A 392 10.65 -1.68 -24.84
N PRO A 393 9.83 -1.57 -25.90
CA PRO A 393 9.15 -0.32 -26.22
C PRO A 393 8.24 0.14 -25.06
N PRO A 394 7.86 1.42 -25.02
CA PRO A 394 6.86 1.93 -24.09
C PRO A 394 5.60 1.07 -24.15
N LEU A 395 4.97 0.86 -22.99
CA LEU A 395 3.76 0.04 -22.88
C LEU A 395 2.60 0.71 -23.63
N ALA A 396 2.39 0.32 -24.87
CA ALA A 396 1.22 0.65 -25.67
C ALA A 396 0.46 -0.65 -25.92
N GLY A 397 -0.57 -0.90 -25.12
CA GLY A 397 -1.41 -2.08 -25.24
C GLY A 397 -2.84 -1.76 -24.80
N PRO A 398 -3.85 -2.49 -25.28
CA PRO A 398 -5.21 -2.36 -24.80
C PRO A 398 -5.27 -2.66 -23.29
N GLU A 399 -6.14 -1.97 -22.55
CA GLU A 399 -6.40 -2.29 -21.15
C GLU A 399 -6.75 -3.78 -20.98
N GLY A 400 -6.14 -4.44 -20.00
CA GLY A 400 -6.39 -5.86 -19.69
C GLY A 400 -5.42 -6.87 -20.32
N HIS A 401 -4.55 -6.46 -21.25
CA HIS A 401 -3.50 -7.32 -21.81
C HIS A 401 -2.37 -7.57 -20.81
N LYS A 402 -1.73 -8.74 -20.89
CA LYS A 402 -0.55 -9.06 -20.08
C LYS A 402 0.65 -8.23 -20.55
N ARG A 403 1.28 -7.53 -19.61
CA ARG A 403 2.36 -6.59 -19.90
C ARG A 403 3.72 -7.22 -19.65
N VAL A 404 4.62 -7.08 -20.61
CA VAL A 404 6.00 -7.57 -20.50
C VAL A 404 6.96 -6.39 -20.62
N CYS A 405 7.79 -6.20 -19.60
CA CYS A 405 8.77 -5.13 -19.54
C CYS A 405 10.18 -5.71 -19.35
N ALA A 406 11.20 -5.09 -19.94
CA ALA A 406 12.58 -5.47 -19.71
C ALA A 406 13.50 -4.27 -19.59
N TRP A 407 14.41 -4.36 -18.64
CA TRP A 407 15.44 -3.37 -18.33
C TRP A 407 16.81 -4.06 -18.28
N CYS A 408 17.86 -3.32 -18.58
CA CYS A 408 19.22 -3.71 -18.27
C CYS A 408 19.99 -2.54 -17.66
N TRP A 409 21.13 -2.85 -17.06
CA TRP A 409 22.10 -1.83 -16.67
C TRP A 409 22.60 -1.09 -17.93
N SER A 410 22.73 0.24 -17.85
CA SER A 410 23.09 1.07 -19.01
C SER A 410 24.58 0.98 -19.39
N ASP A 411 25.46 0.80 -18.40
CA ASP A 411 26.92 0.66 -18.57
C ASP A 411 27.37 -0.79 -18.87
N ALA A 412 28.32 -0.94 -19.78
CA ALA A 412 28.89 -2.23 -20.12
C ALA A 412 30.01 -2.67 -19.15
N ASP A 413 30.65 -1.75 -18.41
CA ASP A 413 31.74 -2.09 -17.48
C ASP A 413 31.20 -2.49 -16.10
N SER A 414 31.11 -3.79 -15.86
CA SER A 414 30.70 -4.37 -14.57
C SER A 414 31.53 -3.92 -13.35
N ARG A 415 32.74 -3.39 -13.54
CA ARG A 415 33.55 -2.85 -12.42
C ARG A 415 33.02 -1.52 -11.90
N LEU A 416 32.43 -0.71 -12.78
CA LEU A 416 31.83 0.58 -12.39
C LEU A 416 30.57 0.36 -11.55
N GLN A 417 29.85 -0.74 -11.78
CA GLN A 417 28.68 -1.15 -10.99
C GLN A 417 29.02 -1.37 -9.51
N GLN A 418 30.18 -1.96 -9.21
CA GLN A 418 30.61 -2.24 -7.83
C GLN A 418 30.97 -0.97 -7.04
N THR A 419 31.30 0.12 -7.75
CA THR A 419 31.67 1.40 -7.15
C THR A 419 30.51 2.40 -7.11
N ASP A 420 29.45 2.15 -7.89
CA ASP A 420 28.29 3.02 -7.96
C ASP A 420 27.34 2.74 -6.79
N THR A 421 27.06 3.75 -5.98
CA THR A 421 26.13 3.65 -4.85
C THR A 421 24.69 3.39 -5.30
N THR A 422 24.35 3.64 -6.56
CA THR A 422 23.04 3.29 -7.13
C THR A 422 22.83 1.78 -7.25
N SER A 423 23.91 0.99 -7.35
CA SER A 423 23.81 -0.48 -7.36
C SER A 423 23.17 -1.03 -6.09
N TYR A 424 23.39 -0.38 -4.94
CA TYR A 424 22.78 -0.78 -3.67
C TYR A 424 21.25 -0.70 -3.70
N LEU A 425 20.66 0.21 -4.48
CA LEU A 425 19.20 0.27 -4.64
C LEU A 425 18.66 -0.98 -5.35
N MET A 426 19.41 -1.57 -6.26
CA MET A 426 18.92 -2.66 -7.11
C MET A 426 18.74 -4.00 -6.38
N ASP A 427 19.35 -4.12 -5.20
CA ASP A 427 19.19 -5.29 -4.32
C ASP A 427 18.09 -5.08 -3.27
N THR A 428 17.35 -3.97 -3.35
CA THR A 428 16.31 -3.64 -2.37
C THR A 428 14.92 -4.17 -2.77
N PRO A 429 14.04 -4.44 -1.78
CA PRO A 429 12.63 -4.71 -2.03
C PRO A 429 11.92 -3.57 -2.75
N SER A 430 12.32 -2.31 -2.51
CA SER A 430 11.74 -1.16 -3.23
C SER A 430 12.02 -1.19 -4.72
N PHE A 431 13.21 -1.64 -5.13
CA PHE A 431 13.52 -1.84 -6.53
C PHE A 431 12.71 -2.97 -7.16
N GLN A 432 12.54 -4.09 -6.45
CA GLN A 432 11.67 -5.17 -6.92
C GLN A 432 10.21 -4.69 -7.08
N ALA A 433 9.68 -3.95 -6.11
CA ALA A 433 8.33 -3.39 -6.17
C ALA A 433 8.19 -2.33 -7.29
N TRP A 434 9.22 -1.52 -7.53
CA TRP A 434 9.26 -0.57 -8.64
C TRP A 434 9.31 -1.27 -10.01
N LEU A 435 10.07 -2.36 -10.14
CA LEU A 435 10.05 -3.20 -11.34
C LEU A 435 8.67 -3.84 -11.55
N ALA A 436 8.00 -4.30 -10.48
CA ALA A 436 6.62 -4.78 -10.58
C ALA A 436 5.65 -3.69 -11.07
N GLY A 437 5.87 -2.43 -10.67
CA GLY A 437 5.13 -1.28 -11.18
C GLY A 437 5.46 -0.91 -12.63
N SER A 438 6.66 -1.24 -13.10
CA SER A 438 7.11 -0.93 -14.48
C SER A 438 6.37 -1.71 -15.56
N SER A 439 5.69 -2.80 -15.19
CA SER A 439 4.79 -3.58 -16.04
C SER A 439 3.32 -3.25 -15.81
N GLN A 440 2.98 -2.09 -15.23
CA GLN A 440 1.61 -1.61 -15.05
C GLN A 440 1.23 -0.48 -16.02
N ASP A 441 -0.01 -0.03 -15.92
CA ASP A 441 -0.64 1.05 -16.71
C ASP A 441 -0.02 2.41 -16.45
N LYS A 442 0.33 2.67 -15.19
CA LYS A 442 0.86 3.95 -14.74
C LYS A 442 2.23 3.74 -14.09
N PRO A 443 3.19 4.64 -14.34
CA PRO A 443 4.47 4.60 -13.63
C PRO A 443 4.25 4.87 -12.14
N VAL A 444 5.08 4.25 -11.32
CA VAL A 444 5.12 4.51 -9.86
C VAL A 444 5.74 5.88 -9.63
N VAL A 445 4.92 6.83 -9.18
CA VAL A 445 5.35 8.20 -8.87
C VAL A 445 5.45 8.47 -7.37
N THR A 446 4.88 7.61 -6.51
CA THR A 446 5.01 7.73 -5.04
C THR A 446 5.33 6.41 -4.35
N PRO A 447 5.87 6.42 -3.12
CA PRO A 447 6.10 5.21 -2.34
C PRO A 447 4.81 4.41 -2.02
N TYR A 448 3.64 5.06 -2.03
CA TYR A 448 2.34 4.42 -1.80
C TYR A 448 1.84 3.60 -3.00
N GLU A 449 2.37 3.86 -4.18
CA GLU A 449 2.03 3.13 -5.40
C GLU A 449 2.91 1.89 -5.61
N LEU A 450 3.92 1.68 -4.77
CA LEU A 450 4.72 0.46 -4.79
C LEU A 450 3.84 -0.75 -4.50
N LEU A 451 3.97 -1.77 -5.35
CA LEU A 451 3.23 -3.00 -5.17
C LEU A 451 3.68 -3.69 -3.87
N GLN A 452 2.72 -4.15 -3.07
CA GLN A 452 3.01 -4.87 -1.83
C GLN A 452 3.69 -6.22 -2.14
N ALA A 453 4.59 -6.66 -1.26
CA ALA A 453 5.42 -7.86 -1.47
C ALA A 453 4.63 -9.16 -1.60
N ASP A 454 3.39 -9.22 -1.12
CA ASP A 454 2.47 -10.35 -1.28
C ASP A 454 1.74 -10.36 -2.64
N ARG A 455 1.88 -9.30 -3.44
CA ARG A 455 1.21 -9.14 -4.75
C ARG A 455 2.12 -9.41 -5.95
N PHE A 456 3.40 -9.67 -5.72
CA PHE A 456 4.34 -10.06 -6.76
C PHE A 456 5.30 -11.12 -6.25
N GLU A 457 5.91 -11.84 -7.17
CA GLU A 457 6.99 -12.79 -6.90
C GLU A 457 8.26 -12.30 -7.59
N ALA A 458 9.38 -12.28 -6.87
CA ALA A 458 10.67 -11.87 -7.38
C ALA A 458 11.72 -12.96 -7.14
N TYR A 459 12.46 -13.35 -8.18
CA TYR A 459 13.55 -14.30 -8.07
C TYR A 459 14.66 -14.03 -9.09
N TRP A 460 15.89 -14.38 -8.72
CA TRP A 460 17.03 -14.31 -9.62
C TRP A 460 17.16 -15.60 -10.42
N GLN A 461 17.49 -15.42 -11.70
CA GLN A 461 17.87 -16.48 -12.61
C GLN A 461 19.17 -16.09 -13.31
N SER A 462 20.28 -16.58 -12.74
CA SER A 462 21.62 -16.05 -13.06
C SER A 462 21.66 -14.54 -12.81
N ASP A 463 22.00 -13.72 -13.81
CA ASP A 463 22.09 -12.26 -13.72
C ASP A 463 20.79 -11.52 -14.08
N VAL A 464 19.70 -12.26 -14.30
CA VAL A 464 18.37 -11.70 -14.60
C VAL A 464 17.46 -11.83 -13.39
N LEU A 465 17.01 -10.70 -12.85
CA LEU A 465 15.91 -10.61 -11.90
C LEU A 465 14.59 -10.68 -12.65
N VAL A 466 13.76 -11.65 -12.27
CA VAL A 466 12.39 -11.81 -12.76
C VAL A 466 11.44 -11.31 -11.69
N VAL A 467 10.51 -10.42 -12.07
CA VAL A 467 9.46 -9.91 -11.19
C VAL A 467 8.10 -10.14 -11.85
N CYS A 468 7.30 -11.07 -11.31
CA CYS A 468 6.02 -11.49 -11.85
C CYS A 468 4.86 -11.02 -10.97
N HIS A 469 3.76 -10.59 -11.57
CA HIS A 469 2.51 -10.30 -10.87
C HIS A 469 1.30 -10.63 -11.76
N GLN A 470 0.09 -10.48 -11.22
CA GLN A 470 -1.15 -10.89 -11.90
C GLN A 470 -1.39 -10.24 -13.27
N GLN A 471 -0.84 -9.05 -13.51
CA GLN A 471 -1.09 -8.25 -14.72
C GLN A 471 0.12 -8.18 -15.66
N GLY A 472 1.30 -8.64 -15.23
CA GLY A 472 2.50 -8.50 -16.03
C GLY A 472 3.75 -9.11 -15.41
N VAL A 473 4.84 -8.95 -16.13
CA VAL A 473 6.18 -9.38 -15.73
C VAL A 473 7.20 -8.33 -16.17
N THR A 474 8.15 -8.05 -15.28
CA THR A 474 9.32 -7.22 -15.56
C THR A 474 10.59 -8.04 -15.37
N LEU A 475 11.47 -7.97 -16.36
CA LEU A 475 12.80 -8.59 -16.33
C LEU A 475 13.86 -7.50 -16.18
N PHE A 476 14.87 -7.74 -15.35
CA PHE A 476 16.00 -6.83 -15.20
C PHE A 476 17.32 -7.61 -15.26
N SER A 477 18.23 -7.25 -16.17
CA SER A 477 19.60 -7.81 -16.17
C SER A 477 20.63 -6.83 -15.62
N ARG A 478 21.53 -7.34 -14.78
CA ARG A 478 22.71 -6.59 -14.32
C ARG A 478 23.73 -6.37 -15.44
N VAL A 479 23.64 -7.12 -16.53
CA VAL A 479 24.54 -7.02 -17.68
C VAL A 479 23.84 -6.28 -18.82
N ALA A 480 24.55 -5.32 -19.43
CA ALA A 480 24.00 -4.50 -20.51
C ALA A 480 23.55 -5.32 -21.73
N GLU A 481 24.33 -6.34 -22.08
CA GLU A 481 24.08 -7.29 -23.17
C GLU A 481 24.03 -8.72 -22.61
N ASP A 482 22.83 -9.17 -22.25
CA ASP A 482 22.60 -10.49 -21.67
C ASP A 482 21.77 -11.39 -22.62
N PRO A 483 22.38 -12.41 -23.25
CA PRO A 483 21.66 -13.37 -24.09
C PRO A 483 20.55 -14.12 -23.34
N MET A 484 20.67 -14.26 -22.01
CA MET A 484 19.64 -14.89 -21.19
C MET A 484 18.40 -14.02 -21.09
N LEU A 485 18.58 -12.71 -20.97
CA LEU A 485 17.48 -11.75 -20.93
C LEU A 485 16.65 -11.80 -22.21
N GLU A 486 17.28 -11.89 -23.38
CA GLU A 486 16.58 -12.00 -24.67
C GLU A 486 15.71 -13.27 -24.74
N ARG A 487 16.25 -14.41 -24.29
CA ARG A 487 15.52 -15.68 -24.25
C ARG A 487 14.33 -15.62 -23.31
N LEU A 488 14.54 -15.12 -22.09
CA LEU A 488 13.47 -14.97 -21.11
C LEU A 488 12.39 -13.98 -21.56
N LEU A 489 12.79 -12.89 -22.22
CA LEU A 489 11.86 -11.91 -22.79
C LEU A 489 11.00 -12.53 -23.89
N ALA A 490 11.60 -13.31 -24.79
CA ALA A 490 10.86 -14.02 -25.84
C ALA A 490 9.87 -15.04 -25.25
N ALA A 491 10.27 -15.78 -24.21
CA ALA A 491 9.40 -16.70 -23.51
C ALA A 491 8.21 -15.95 -22.85
N ALA A 492 8.49 -14.87 -22.11
CA ALA A 492 7.46 -14.04 -21.47
C ALA A 492 6.43 -13.49 -22.48
N GLN A 493 6.90 -12.95 -23.62
CA GLN A 493 6.04 -12.41 -24.68
C GLN A 493 5.13 -13.46 -25.31
N ARG A 494 5.65 -14.68 -25.53
CA ARG A 494 4.86 -15.80 -26.04
C ARG A 494 3.74 -16.19 -25.08
N ILE A 495 4.03 -16.29 -23.80
CA ILE A 495 3.03 -16.64 -22.78
C ILE A 495 2.02 -15.51 -22.59
N ALA A 496 2.45 -14.26 -22.67
CA ALA A 496 1.55 -13.10 -22.62
C ALA A 496 0.56 -13.14 -23.79
N THR A 497 1.04 -13.39 -25.00
CA THR A 497 0.19 -13.54 -26.20
C THR A 497 -0.79 -14.70 -26.06
N LEU A 498 -0.34 -15.84 -25.52
CA LEU A 498 -1.22 -16.97 -25.22
C LEU A 498 -2.31 -16.60 -24.20
N SER A 499 -1.95 -15.87 -23.15
CA SER A 499 -2.91 -15.39 -22.15
C SER A 499 -3.93 -14.43 -22.75
N ASP A 500 -3.50 -13.50 -23.59
CA ASP A 500 -4.37 -12.51 -24.21
C ASP A 500 -5.32 -13.16 -25.22
N ASN A 501 -4.80 -14.07 -26.07
CA ASN A 501 -5.62 -14.87 -26.99
C ASN A 501 -6.67 -15.69 -26.25
N TYR A 502 -6.29 -16.26 -25.12
CA TYR A 502 -7.19 -17.03 -24.27
C TYR A 502 -8.28 -16.14 -23.63
N ALA A 503 -7.92 -14.95 -23.14
CA ALA A 503 -8.89 -13.99 -22.61
C ALA A 503 -9.88 -13.52 -23.70
N ALA A 504 -9.39 -13.23 -24.91
CA ALA A 504 -10.23 -12.87 -26.06
C ALA A 504 -11.19 -14.00 -26.44
N PHE A 505 -10.71 -15.24 -26.43
CA PHE A 505 -11.54 -16.43 -26.67
C PHE A 505 -12.65 -16.58 -25.62
N LEU A 506 -12.34 -16.41 -24.33
CA LEU A 506 -13.35 -16.43 -23.27
C LEU A 506 -14.39 -15.32 -23.43
N GLN A 507 -13.98 -14.13 -23.86
CA GLN A 507 -14.90 -13.03 -24.15
C GLN A 507 -15.82 -13.35 -25.33
N GLN A 508 -15.26 -13.91 -26.41
CA GLN A 508 -16.03 -14.37 -27.57
C GLN A 508 -17.07 -15.42 -27.17
N ILE A 509 -16.67 -16.41 -26.36
CA ILE A 509 -17.58 -17.42 -25.81
C ILE A 509 -18.72 -16.77 -25.01
N ARG A 510 -18.40 -15.84 -24.10
CA ARG A 510 -19.42 -15.15 -23.29
C ARG A 510 -20.43 -14.40 -24.15
N GLU A 511 -19.98 -13.74 -25.22
CA GLU A 511 -20.86 -13.04 -26.15
C GLU A 511 -21.73 -13.99 -26.98
N ILE A 512 -21.18 -15.15 -27.38
CA ILE A 512 -21.96 -16.22 -28.00
C ILE A 512 -23.05 -16.70 -27.03
N PHE A 513 -22.69 -16.98 -25.77
CA PHE A 513 -23.65 -17.42 -24.75
C PHE A 513 -24.72 -16.39 -24.41
N LYS A 514 -24.42 -15.08 -24.40
CA LYS A 514 -25.44 -14.05 -24.19
C LYS A 514 -26.52 -14.06 -25.29
N LYS A 515 -26.16 -14.42 -26.52
CA LYS A 515 -27.06 -14.44 -27.69
C LYS A 515 -27.89 -15.74 -27.77
N TRP A 516 -27.51 -16.77 -27.05
CA TRP A 516 -28.15 -18.08 -27.15
C TRP A 516 -29.54 -18.18 -26.48
N PRO A 517 -29.79 -17.62 -25.28
CA PRO A 517 -31.13 -17.62 -24.69
C PRO A 517 -32.18 -16.92 -25.56
N SER A 518 -31.81 -15.84 -26.25
CA SER A 518 -32.71 -15.14 -27.17
C SER A 518 -32.95 -15.93 -28.45
N ARG A 519 -31.95 -16.62 -29.00
CA ARG A 519 -32.13 -17.57 -30.12
C ARG A 519 -33.02 -18.75 -29.75
N LEU A 520 -32.81 -19.36 -28.58
CA LEU A 520 -33.64 -20.46 -28.07
C LEU A 520 -35.11 -20.04 -27.87
N ASN A 521 -35.34 -18.80 -27.43
CA ASN A 521 -36.71 -18.27 -27.26
C ASN A 521 -37.35 -17.82 -28.59
N GLN A 522 -36.58 -17.32 -29.57
CA GLN A 522 -37.10 -16.83 -30.86
C GLN A 522 -37.25 -17.94 -31.92
N GLN A 523 -36.42 -19.00 -31.88
CA GLN A 523 -36.36 -20.08 -32.88
C GLN A 523 -36.67 -21.45 -32.27
N ALA A 524 -37.56 -21.51 -31.27
CA ALA A 524 -38.00 -22.76 -30.61
C ALA A 524 -38.60 -23.84 -31.55
N ALA A 525 -38.70 -23.57 -32.86
CA ALA A 525 -39.19 -24.51 -33.88
C ALA A 525 -38.10 -25.04 -34.84
N VAL A 526 -36.92 -24.44 -34.96
CA VAL A 526 -35.94 -24.76 -36.02
C VAL A 526 -34.50 -24.50 -35.54
N ILE A 527 -34.00 -25.30 -34.59
CA ILE A 527 -32.55 -25.48 -34.46
C ILE A 527 -32.31 -26.91 -34.92
N GLU A 528 -31.67 -27.07 -36.08
CA GLU A 528 -31.32 -28.39 -36.61
C GLU A 528 -30.15 -28.97 -35.80
N ASP A 529 -30.27 -30.23 -35.37
CA ASP A 529 -29.28 -30.98 -34.58
C ASP A 529 -27.84 -30.80 -35.13
N LYS A 530 -27.72 -30.83 -36.46
CA LYS A 530 -26.44 -30.70 -37.18
C LYS A 530 -25.79 -29.31 -37.06
N GLN A 531 -26.57 -28.23 -37.09
CA GLN A 531 -26.02 -26.87 -37.01
C GLN A 531 -25.43 -26.60 -35.62
N TRP A 532 -26.04 -27.15 -34.57
CA TRP A 532 -25.52 -27.05 -33.21
C TRP A 532 -24.23 -27.85 -33.01
N GLU A 533 -24.22 -29.10 -33.48
CA GLU A 533 -23.03 -29.95 -33.41
C GLU A 533 -21.85 -29.32 -34.16
N GLU A 534 -22.10 -28.69 -35.32
CA GLU A 534 -21.09 -27.94 -36.07
C GLU A 534 -20.59 -26.70 -35.31
N GLU A 535 -21.46 -25.91 -34.68
CA GLU A 535 -21.06 -24.74 -33.89
C GLU A 535 -20.24 -25.12 -32.64
N ILE A 536 -20.64 -26.16 -31.89
CA ILE A 536 -19.88 -26.66 -30.73
C ILE A 536 -18.57 -27.32 -31.16
N PHE A 537 -18.57 -28.06 -32.27
CA PHE A 537 -17.34 -28.64 -32.80
C PHE A 537 -16.36 -27.54 -33.23
N ALA A 538 -16.84 -26.50 -33.91
CA ALA A 538 -16.03 -25.33 -34.27
C ALA A 538 -15.48 -24.61 -33.03
N LEU A 539 -16.27 -24.47 -31.97
CA LEU A 539 -15.81 -23.90 -30.70
C LEU A 539 -14.75 -24.76 -30.01
N ARG A 540 -14.91 -26.10 -30.00
CA ARG A 540 -13.89 -27.03 -29.47
C ARG A 540 -12.60 -27.00 -30.28
N VAL A 541 -12.69 -26.97 -31.61
CA VAL A 541 -11.53 -26.82 -32.49
C VAL A 541 -10.83 -25.49 -32.26
N ASN A 542 -11.58 -24.39 -32.12
CA ASN A 542 -11.00 -23.08 -31.83
C ASN A 542 -10.36 -23.05 -30.43
N ALA A 543 -10.98 -23.66 -29.41
CA ALA A 543 -10.39 -23.83 -28.09
C ALA A 543 -9.05 -24.59 -28.16
N LEU A 544 -9.02 -25.73 -28.86
CA LEU A 544 -7.80 -26.51 -29.06
C LEU A 544 -6.73 -25.72 -29.81
N ASN A 545 -7.12 -24.96 -30.84
CA ASN A 545 -6.20 -24.10 -31.58
C ASN A 545 -5.61 -23.01 -30.69
N VAL A 546 -6.41 -22.31 -29.87
CA VAL A 546 -5.89 -21.29 -28.94
C VAL A 546 -4.96 -21.92 -27.91
N LEU A 547 -5.30 -23.10 -27.37
CA LEU A 547 -4.50 -23.79 -26.37
C LEU A 547 -3.20 -24.38 -26.91
N ASN A 548 -3.20 -24.87 -28.15
CA ASN A 548 -2.03 -25.42 -28.84
C ASN A 548 -1.29 -24.40 -29.71
N SER A 549 -1.79 -23.16 -29.82
CA SER A 549 -1.21 -22.13 -30.70
C SER A 549 0.21 -21.73 -30.31
N THR A 550 0.67 -22.07 -29.11
CA THR A 550 1.98 -21.68 -28.59
C THR A 550 2.62 -22.84 -27.83
N GLU A 551 3.80 -23.28 -28.27
CA GLU A 551 4.63 -24.21 -27.49
C GLU A 551 5.02 -23.54 -26.17
N THR A 552 4.54 -24.08 -25.05
CA THR A 552 4.88 -23.62 -23.69
C THR A 552 6.10 -24.33 -23.10
N LEU A 553 6.68 -25.25 -23.86
CA LEU A 553 7.91 -25.97 -23.54
C LEU A 553 9.06 -25.30 -24.27
N PHE A 554 10.06 -24.89 -23.50
CA PHE A 554 11.23 -24.15 -23.96
C PHE A 554 12.51 -24.96 -23.80
N SER A 555 13.56 -24.50 -24.48
CA SER A 555 14.84 -25.20 -24.57
C SER A 555 15.61 -25.26 -23.25
N SER A 556 15.44 -24.29 -22.36
CA SER A 556 16.14 -24.20 -21.10
C SER A 556 15.23 -24.39 -19.89
N ALA A 557 15.78 -24.94 -18.81
CA ALA A 557 15.09 -25.07 -17.52
C ALA A 557 14.62 -23.70 -16.99
N GLY A 558 15.38 -22.65 -17.26
CA GLY A 558 15.07 -21.29 -16.85
C GLY A 558 13.85 -20.69 -17.54
N GLU A 559 13.74 -20.85 -18.87
CA GLU A 559 12.55 -20.45 -19.62
C GLU A 559 11.31 -21.26 -19.18
N ASN A 560 11.48 -22.56 -18.91
CA ASN A 560 10.39 -23.41 -18.42
C ASN A 560 9.91 -23.00 -17.02
N ARG A 561 10.82 -22.62 -16.12
CA ARG A 561 10.45 -22.09 -14.79
C ARG A 561 9.65 -20.80 -14.90
N LEU A 562 10.11 -19.85 -15.72
CA LEU A 562 9.36 -18.62 -16.00
C LEU A 562 7.97 -18.94 -16.59
N SER A 563 7.92 -19.88 -17.53
CA SER A 563 6.67 -20.34 -18.16
C SER A 563 5.66 -20.86 -17.16
N GLU A 564 6.10 -21.74 -16.27
CA GLU A 564 5.27 -22.29 -15.20
C GLU A 564 4.77 -21.18 -14.25
N THR A 565 5.67 -20.29 -13.84
CA THR A 565 5.36 -19.20 -12.90
C THR A 565 4.31 -18.26 -13.49
N LEU A 566 4.48 -17.83 -14.76
CA LEU A 566 3.52 -16.96 -15.43
C LEU A 566 2.17 -17.65 -15.66
N GLN A 567 2.16 -18.93 -16.01
CA GLN A 567 0.92 -19.69 -16.17
C GLN A 567 0.14 -19.83 -14.86
N GLN A 568 0.84 -19.97 -13.73
CA GLN A 568 0.23 -19.98 -12.39
C GLN A 568 -0.33 -18.59 -12.04
N HIS A 569 0.49 -17.53 -12.10
CA HIS A 569 0.09 -16.16 -11.75
C HIS A 569 -1.05 -15.62 -12.63
N TRP A 570 -1.13 -16.05 -13.88
CA TRP A 570 -2.18 -15.63 -14.82
C TRP A 570 -3.37 -16.60 -14.87
N GLY A 571 -3.33 -17.68 -14.08
CA GLY A 571 -4.43 -18.65 -13.95
C GLY A 571 -4.69 -19.46 -15.21
N LEU A 572 -3.71 -19.60 -16.11
CA LEU A 572 -3.89 -20.32 -17.37
C LEU A 572 -4.13 -21.81 -17.15
N HIS A 573 -3.50 -22.41 -16.13
CA HIS A 573 -3.68 -23.83 -15.81
C HIS A 573 -5.12 -24.13 -15.35
N ASP A 574 -5.64 -23.37 -14.38
CA ASP A 574 -6.99 -23.53 -13.86
C ASP A 574 -8.06 -23.23 -14.91
N GLN A 575 -7.83 -22.19 -15.71
CA GLN A 575 -8.74 -21.80 -16.76
C GLN A 575 -8.84 -22.88 -17.86
N ARG A 576 -7.72 -23.52 -18.25
CA ARG A 576 -7.68 -24.62 -19.21
C ARG A 576 -8.55 -25.80 -18.79
N GLY A 577 -8.39 -26.26 -17.55
CA GLY A 577 -9.17 -27.38 -17.01
C GLY A 577 -10.67 -27.04 -16.92
N THR A 578 -10.98 -25.80 -16.54
CA THR A 578 -12.37 -25.34 -16.38
C THR A 578 -13.09 -25.17 -17.72
N LEU A 579 -12.38 -24.77 -18.78
CA LEU A 579 -12.98 -24.49 -20.09
C LEU A 579 -13.63 -25.73 -20.71
N PHE A 580 -12.92 -26.86 -20.76
CA PHE A 580 -13.47 -28.08 -21.35
C PHE A 580 -14.65 -28.60 -20.53
N ALA A 581 -14.56 -28.55 -19.19
CA ALA A 581 -15.67 -28.91 -18.32
C ALA A 581 -16.91 -28.01 -18.55
N GLN A 582 -16.72 -26.71 -18.84
CA GLN A 582 -17.80 -25.81 -19.19
C GLN A 582 -18.40 -26.12 -20.55
N LEU A 583 -17.57 -26.35 -21.59
CA LEU A 583 -18.02 -26.73 -22.92
C LEU A 583 -18.80 -28.05 -22.90
N ASP A 584 -18.35 -29.04 -22.13
CA ASP A 584 -19.02 -30.34 -22.00
C ASP A 584 -20.35 -30.23 -21.25
N ARG A 585 -20.38 -29.46 -20.16
CA ARG A 585 -21.63 -29.18 -19.44
C ARG A 585 -22.65 -28.48 -20.33
N LEU A 586 -22.20 -27.60 -21.21
CA LEU A 586 -23.07 -26.90 -22.16
C LEU A 586 -23.58 -27.81 -23.27
N ASP A 587 -22.71 -28.64 -23.84
CA ASP A 587 -23.10 -29.69 -24.79
C ASP A 587 -24.21 -30.58 -24.18
N GLN A 588 -24.06 -30.98 -22.91
CA GLN A 588 -25.06 -31.75 -22.18
C GLN A 588 -26.39 -31.00 -22.00
N LEU A 589 -26.37 -29.74 -21.54
CA LEU A 589 -27.59 -28.95 -21.34
C LEU A 589 -28.36 -28.72 -22.65
N MET A 590 -27.64 -28.58 -23.77
CA MET A 590 -28.25 -28.42 -25.09
C MET A 590 -28.79 -29.73 -25.66
N LYS A 591 -28.09 -30.85 -25.48
CA LYS A 591 -28.64 -32.18 -25.77
C LYS A 591 -29.94 -32.42 -25.00
N GLU A 592 -29.98 -32.08 -23.71
CA GLU A 592 -31.21 -32.16 -22.90
C GLU A 592 -32.32 -31.23 -23.43
N ALA A 593 -31.99 -30.01 -23.89
CA ALA A 593 -32.96 -29.08 -24.44
C ALA A 593 -33.54 -29.57 -25.78
N ILE A 594 -32.69 -30.09 -26.68
CA ILE A 594 -33.07 -30.69 -27.96
C ILE A 594 -33.93 -31.95 -27.71
N GLU A 595 -33.55 -32.81 -26.76
CA GLU A 595 -34.33 -33.99 -26.38
C GLU A 595 -35.71 -33.62 -25.79
N ARG A 596 -35.78 -32.59 -24.95
CA ARG A 596 -37.06 -32.06 -24.45
C ARG A 596 -37.92 -31.51 -25.58
N GLN A 597 -37.33 -30.92 -26.62
CA GLN A 597 -38.04 -30.43 -27.79
C GLN A 597 -38.51 -31.59 -28.70
N LYS A 598 -37.66 -32.58 -28.96
CA LYS A 598 -38.01 -33.82 -29.68
C LYS A 598 -39.11 -34.59 -28.95
N SER A 599 -39.08 -34.67 -27.63
CA SER A 599 -40.12 -35.32 -26.82
C SER A 599 -41.43 -34.52 -26.78
N ARG A 600 -41.37 -33.17 -26.77
CA ARG A 600 -42.55 -32.31 -26.99
C ARG A 600 -43.16 -32.51 -28.38
N ARG A 601 -42.35 -32.57 -29.44
CA ARG A 601 -42.81 -32.91 -30.79
C ARG A 601 -43.42 -34.31 -30.84
N HIS A 602 -42.78 -35.31 -30.25
CA HIS A 602 -43.31 -36.67 -30.17
C HIS A 602 -44.61 -36.75 -29.34
N ARG A 603 -44.78 -35.92 -28.31
CA ARG A 603 -46.07 -35.78 -27.61
C ARG A 603 -47.14 -35.11 -28.48
N ILE A 604 -46.78 -34.11 -29.28
CA ILE A 604 -47.71 -33.44 -30.20
C ILE A 604 -48.10 -34.39 -31.33
N TYR A 605 -47.14 -35.09 -31.94
CA TYR A 605 -47.39 -36.15 -32.93
C TYR A 605 -48.14 -37.34 -32.32
N GLY A 606 -47.80 -37.78 -31.11
CA GLY A 606 -48.51 -38.82 -30.37
C GLY A 606 -49.95 -38.41 -30.02
N SER A 607 -50.19 -37.14 -29.69
CA SER A 607 -51.54 -36.60 -29.48
C SER A 607 -52.33 -36.47 -30.78
N LEU A 608 -51.66 -36.17 -31.90
CA LEU A 608 -52.24 -36.14 -33.25
C LEU A 608 -52.57 -37.57 -33.75
N PHE A 609 -51.74 -38.57 -33.46
CA PHE A 609 -52.00 -39.97 -33.80
C PHE A 609 -53.05 -40.61 -32.89
N SER A 610 -53.14 -40.20 -31.61
CA SER A 610 -54.27 -40.58 -30.74
C SER A 610 -55.59 -39.94 -31.17
N ALA A 611 -55.57 -38.72 -31.72
CA ALA A 611 -56.77 -38.04 -32.23
C ALA A 611 -57.30 -38.63 -33.56
N LEU A 612 -56.46 -39.36 -34.31
CA LEU A 612 -56.82 -40.04 -35.56
C LEU A 612 -57.26 -41.50 -35.39
N GLY A 613 -57.37 -42.01 -34.15
CA GLY A 613 -58.02 -43.30 -33.89
C GLY A 613 -57.31 -44.56 -34.42
N MET A 614 -55.98 -44.56 -34.55
CA MET A 614 -55.20 -45.76 -34.92
C MET A 614 -54.48 -46.40 -33.71
N GLY A 615 -55.23 -46.62 -32.63
CA GLY A 615 -54.68 -47.05 -31.33
C GLY A 615 -54.33 -48.54 -31.19
N ILE A 616 -54.68 -49.42 -32.15
CA ILE A 616 -54.54 -50.88 -31.94
C ILE A 616 -53.79 -51.62 -33.07
N ALA A 617 -53.57 -51.01 -34.24
CA ALA A 617 -52.78 -51.64 -35.31
C ALA A 617 -51.29 -51.24 -35.33
N ALA A 618 -50.91 -50.15 -34.67
CA ALA A 618 -49.54 -49.63 -34.72
C ALA A 618 -48.54 -50.39 -33.82
N SER A 619 -48.99 -51.06 -32.75
CA SER A 619 -48.09 -51.74 -31.82
C SER A 619 -47.46 -53.02 -32.39
N HIS A 620 -48.12 -53.70 -33.34
CA HIS A 620 -47.62 -54.97 -33.88
C HIS A 620 -46.76 -54.84 -35.14
N VAL A 621 -46.68 -53.66 -35.75
CA VAL A 621 -45.78 -53.38 -36.89
C VAL A 621 -44.53 -52.61 -36.45
N TRP A 622 -44.58 -51.94 -35.28
CA TRP A 622 -43.47 -51.10 -34.82
C TRP A 622 -42.33 -51.86 -34.14
N GLU A 623 -42.60 -53.01 -33.51
CA GLU A 623 -41.54 -53.80 -32.85
C GLU A 623 -40.52 -54.42 -33.84
N PRO A 624 -40.92 -54.98 -35.00
CA PRO A 624 -39.95 -55.46 -35.99
C PRO A 624 -39.15 -54.33 -36.67
N VAL A 625 -39.74 -53.15 -36.82
CA VAL A 625 -39.08 -51.97 -37.42
C VAL A 625 -38.09 -51.33 -36.44
N ARG A 626 -38.41 -51.32 -35.14
CA ARG A 626 -37.50 -50.85 -34.10
C ARG A 626 -36.27 -51.75 -33.94
N ASP A 627 -36.44 -53.07 -34.06
CA ASP A 627 -35.33 -54.02 -33.91
C ASP A 627 -34.42 -54.08 -35.16
N ILE A 628 -34.90 -53.66 -36.34
CA ILE A 628 -34.06 -53.55 -37.55
C ILE A 628 -33.34 -52.18 -37.63
N LEU A 629 -33.98 -51.10 -37.17
CA LEU A 629 -33.37 -49.75 -37.11
C LEU A 629 -32.39 -49.55 -35.95
N THR A 630 -32.38 -50.46 -34.96
CA THR A 630 -31.42 -50.42 -33.83
C THR A 630 -30.29 -51.42 -34.00
N THR A 631 -29.88 -51.69 -35.25
CA THR A 631 -28.55 -52.25 -35.49
C THR A 631 -27.53 -51.17 -35.10
N ASN A 632 -27.00 -51.31 -33.89
CA ASN A 632 -26.12 -50.38 -33.20
C ASN A 632 -25.00 -49.87 -34.13
N GLU A 633 -24.79 -48.55 -34.20
CA GLU A 633 -23.68 -47.90 -34.93
C GLU A 633 -22.31 -48.53 -34.58
N TYR A 634 -22.20 -49.14 -33.41
CA TYR A 634 -21.03 -49.87 -32.95
C TYR A 634 -20.74 -51.16 -33.75
N GLU A 635 -21.76 -51.90 -34.21
CA GLU A 635 -21.57 -53.09 -35.07
C GLU A 635 -21.23 -52.71 -36.51
N TRP A 636 -21.79 -51.60 -37.01
CA TRP A 636 -21.44 -51.00 -38.30
C TRP A 636 -19.99 -50.50 -38.33
N GLN A 637 -19.53 -49.87 -37.25
CA GLN A 637 -18.14 -49.47 -37.08
C GLN A 637 -17.20 -50.70 -37.00
N LEU A 638 -17.59 -51.77 -36.30
CA LEU A 638 -16.83 -53.02 -36.23
C LEU A 638 -16.69 -53.76 -37.58
N LEU A 639 -17.69 -53.66 -38.46
CA LEU A 639 -17.64 -54.19 -39.83
C LEU A 639 -16.74 -53.33 -40.74
N LEU A 640 -16.78 -52.01 -40.60
CA LEU A 640 -15.90 -51.06 -41.30
C LEU A 640 -14.42 -51.20 -40.89
N PHE A 641 -14.14 -51.57 -39.64
CA PHE A 641 -12.78 -51.80 -39.15
C PHE A 641 -12.19 -53.19 -39.49
N LYS A 642 -13.01 -54.17 -39.91
CA LYS A 642 -12.55 -55.55 -40.15
C LYS A 642 -12.09 -55.88 -41.57
N THR A 643 -12.32 -55.00 -42.56
CA THR A 643 -11.82 -55.23 -43.93
C THR A 643 -11.39 -53.91 -44.55
N PRO A 644 -10.08 -53.63 -44.68
CA PRO A 644 -9.61 -52.44 -45.35
C PRO A 644 -9.76 -52.61 -46.86
N GLY A 645 -10.48 -51.69 -47.52
CA GLY A 645 -10.43 -51.51 -48.97
C GLY A 645 -11.71 -51.80 -49.76
N VAL A 646 -12.90 -51.46 -49.25
CA VAL A 646 -14.12 -51.55 -50.06
C VAL A 646 -14.34 -50.22 -50.82
N GLY A 647 -14.38 -50.29 -52.15
CA GLY A 647 -14.58 -49.13 -53.03
C GLY A 647 -16.02 -48.59 -53.02
N THR A 648 -16.16 -47.29 -53.26
CA THR A 648 -17.41 -46.52 -53.23
C THR A 648 -18.55 -47.08 -54.09
N GLN A 649 -18.25 -47.88 -55.13
CA GLN A 649 -19.26 -48.55 -55.95
C GLN A 649 -20.03 -49.66 -55.21
N HIS A 650 -19.40 -50.40 -54.28
CA HIS A 650 -20.08 -51.45 -53.54
C HIS A 650 -21.00 -50.88 -52.43
N LEU A 651 -20.63 -49.71 -51.89
CA LEU A 651 -21.49 -48.94 -50.99
C LEU A 651 -22.70 -48.34 -51.73
N ALA A 652 -22.55 -47.99 -53.01
CA ALA A 652 -23.65 -47.51 -53.86
C ALA A 652 -24.63 -48.63 -54.25
N GLU A 653 -24.14 -49.84 -54.57
CA GLU A 653 -25.00 -51.01 -54.84
C GLU A 653 -25.84 -51.42 -53.62
N ILE A 654 -25.30 -51.29 -52.40
CA ILE A 654 -26.02 -51.58 -51.15
C ILE A 654 -27.05 -50.48 -50.83
N ALA A 655 -26.73 -49.22 -51.11
CA ALA A 655 -27.67 -48.10 -50.96
C ALA A 655 -28.84 -48.20 -51.96
N GLU A 656 -28.58 -48.63 -53.20
CA GLU A 656 -29.58 -48.85 -54.24
C GLU A 656 -30.52 -50.01 -53.90
N GLN A 657 -30.01 -51.09 -53.30
CA GLN A 657 -30.85 -52.17 -52.77
C GLN A 657 -31.74 -51.71 -51.59
N SER A 658 -31.27 -50.79 -50.74
CA SER A 658 -32.09 -50.25 -49.64
C SER A 658 -33.25 -49.35 -50.15
N ALA A 659 -33.00 -48.56 -51.20
CA ALA A 659 -34.01 -47.70 -51.82
C ALA A 659 -35.09 -48.52 -52.56
N HIS A 660 -34.72 -49.67 -53.15
CA HIS A 660 -35.68 -50.61 -53.75
C HIS A 660 -36.59 -51.26 -52.71
N PHE A 661 -36.09 -51.53 -51.50
CA PHE A 661 -36.90 -52.06 -50.39
C PHE A 661 -37.85 -51.01 -49.80
N GLU A 662 -37.42 -49.75 -49.66
CA GLU A 662 -38.32 -48.65 -49.25
C GLU A 662 -39.48 -48.45 -50.24
N LEU A 663 -39.21 -48.53 -51.55
CA LEU A 663 -40.22 -48.35 -52.59
C LEU A 663 -41.28 -49.47 -52.57
N ILE A 664 -40.87 -50.73 -52.41
CA ILE A 664 -41.78 -51.89 -52.31
C ILE A 664 -42.64 -51.78 -51.03
N THR A 665 -42.05 -51.32 -49.92
CA THR A 665 -42.76 -51.16 -48.65
C THR A 665 -43.80 -50.05 -48.72
N LEU A 666 -43.50 -48.95 -49.42
CA LEU A 666 -44.44 -47.86 -49.67
C LEU A 666 -45.59 -48.29 -50.59
N ILE A 667 -45.31 -49.09 -51.63
CA ILE A 667 -46.33 -49.62 -52.56
C ILE A 667 -47.29 -50.58 -51.83
N VAL A 668 -46.79 -51.43 -50.94
CA VAL A 668 -47.62 -52.31 -50.11
C VAL A 668 -48.48 -51.52 -49.14
N PHE A 669 -47.94 -50.45 -48.53
CA PHE A 669 -48.69 -49.57 -47.62
C PHE A 669 -49.82 -48.82 -48.34
N VAL A 670 -49.57 -48.33 -49.56
CA VAL A 670 -50.58 -47.67 -50.40
C VAL A 670 -51.62 -48.68 -50.88
N ALA A 671 -51.23 -49.90 -51.27
CA ALA A 671 -52.17 -50.95 -51.67
C ALA A 671 -53.10 -51.40 -50.54
N PHE A 672 -52.60 -51.53 -49.31
CA PHE A 672 -53.42 -51.85 -48.14
C PHE A 672 -54.33 -50.69 -47.70
N ALA A 673 -53.87 -49.45 -47.83
CA ALA A 673 -54.70 -48.27 -47.59
C ALA A 673 -55.83 -48.15 -48.62
N LEU A 674 -55.56 -48.45 -49.89
CA LEU A 674 -56.57 -48.48 -50.97
C LEU A 674 -57.56 -49.63 -50.79
N LEU A 675 -57.11 -50.82 -50.38
CA LEU A 675 -57.98 -51.96 -50.09
C LEU A 675 -58.88 -51.68 -48.89
N GLY A 676 -58.35 -51.05 -47.84
CA GLY A 676 -59.10 -50.60 -46.67
C GLY A 676 -60.13 -49.51 -47.00
N PHE A 677 -59.77 -48.58 -47.88
CA PHE A 677 -60.70 -47.54 -48.37
C PHE A 677 -61.82 -48.13 -49.24
N ILE A 678 -61.50 -49.10 -50.12
CA ILE A 678 -62.50 -49.79 -50.96
C ILE A 678 -63.44 -50.64 -50.10
N LEU A 679 -62.93 -51.35 -49.08
CA LEU A 679 -63.74 -52.12 -48.14
C LEU A 679 -64.63 -51.23 -47.28
N PHE A 680 -64.10 -50.10 -46.81
CA PHE A 680 -64.87 -49.11 -46.05
C PHE A 680 -65.98 -48.48 -46.89
N TRP A 681 -65.72 -48.17 -48.16
CA TRP A 681 -66.71 -47.60 -49.09
C TRP A 681 -67.79 -48.60 -49.53
N PHE A 682 -67.45 -49.90 -49.65
CA PHE A 682 -68.41 -50.94 -50.04
C PHE A 682 -69.31 -51.42 -48.89
N PHE A 683 -68.83 -51.40 -47.64
CA PHE A 683 -69.55 -51.95 -46.50
C PHE A 683 -70.30 -50.92 -45.63
N ASP A 684 -70.14 -49.61 -45.87
CA ASP A 684 -70.78 -48.55 -45.06
C ASP A 684 -71.93 -47.80 -45.79
N ILE A 685 -72.39 -48.27 -46.97
CA ILE A 685 -73.55 -47.71 -47.69
C ILE A 685 -74.76 -48.68 -47.79
N ARG A 686 -74.71 -49.86 -47.15
CA ARG A 686 -75.91 -50.71 -46.97
C ARG A 686 -75.92 -51.45 -45.63
N SER A 687 -76.19 -50.73 -44.54
CA SER A 687 -76.99 -51.26 -43.43
C SER A 687 -77.43 -50.10 -42.52
N GLN A 688 -78.76 -49.96 -42.38
CA GLN A 688 -79.57 -48.87 -41.81
C GLN A 688 -80.11 -47.93 -42.90
N GLU A 689 -81.17 -48.27 -43.65
CA GLU A 689 -82.43 -48.92 -43.25
C GLU A 689 -82.55 -50.43 -43.61
N GLU A 690 -83.08 -51.20 -42.64
CA GLU A 690 -83.45 -52.64 -42.61
C GLU A 690 -82.38 -53.71 -42.88
#